data_AF-L7CBI5-F1
#
_entry.id   AF-L7CBI5-F1
#
_cell.length_a   1.000
_cell.length_b   1.000
_cell.length_c   1.000
_cell.angle_alpha   90.00
_cell.angle_beta   90.00
_cell.angle_gamma   90.00
#
_symmetry.space_group_name_H-M   'P 1'
#
loop_
_entity.id
_entity.type
_entity.pdbx_description
1 polymer ?
#
loop_
_entity_poly.entity_id
_entity_poly.type
_entity_poly.pdbx_seq_one_letter_code
_entity_poly.pdbx_strand_id
1 'polypeptide(L)'
;MPKGIEKVLRIEPRPGNGRNSEGDFVQLKDGRLLLVYTKFIGTGDHAPAALVSRHSNDNGITWTTEDDSVIERGDDDANLMSVSLLRLQDGRIGLFYIRKYDPTPDAKHLFLDDILMRTSSDEGDTWSEPTRIVPKDTPSYSVLNNDRVIQLSSGRLIVPLAVHYRVGWPGYRKSAEMVCYLSDDQGATWKRSQSALTSKSLAQEPGVVELSDGRVMMFCRSSNAQLLSYSDDQGDTWSELKPSSFTQPTVSPASIERIPSTGDLLMLWNNGDDELAKKQPVGRRPFTAAISKDDGKTWQNIQNVGTDPEGWYCYTAIEFVDDHVLLAHCEYPRLNSLQLTRVPVSWFYPGETVSANTPAESQTAPLDYSVSLEVAHEGFDGKECWVHARVGTVPGASGAPTAVMTTQKLLLSGSDVFYRLHESRKTPESNAWSKLSPIDSFSRQTVEGNHIPRGGKGAEAMLQEGDETTVCDFVPQWHAASQRLLGIGQTVWYRNNRVMHVRPRGVAYSVMDPQNSIWNDWKVLELPNEPQFQNAGSGSAQRVDLPGGDVLLPVYCKRPDQKQYSSLIVRCRFDGDTLHYIEHGNALTIPVERGMAEPSLTHYDGRYYMTIRNDQHGYVATSDDGLHFDEPQRWKFDDGKDLGSYNTQQHWVTHSNGLFLVYTRRGANNDHVFRHRAPLFMAQVDPNSLRVIRATERVLVPEHGARLGNFGVTRVSKDETWVSVTEWMQPAGVEKHGSDNRIFIAKLRWNQPNDLASMTSNPGISVETTAYCKPPQAMTEELGDYRSPLIFENGTRVTHASQWPQRRKEIQTRWESLLGKWPKPITDPQVTISETVHLDSVTKHTIEFQWTPNEKTTAYLLVPNTVEHADHDLPAVLSVYYEPETAIGLGKPHRDFALQLARRGFVTVSIGTTEATKAKTYSLYHPSIDDASVQPLSMLAYAATTAWQVLADRPEVDPNRIGVVGHSFGGKWAMFAACLSERFACGAWSDPGIVFDESMSGVNYWEPWYLGYHPKPWRKRGLITQDNPARGLYPRLIAQGHDLHELHALMAPRPFLVSGGSADPIRRWTALNHSVAVNALLGHDDRVAMTNRADHSPNEDSNSVLYAFFDKHLAPADVSL
;
A
#
# COMPACT_ATOMS: atom_id res chain seq x y z
N MET A 1 -30.06 10.87 10.71
CA MET A 1 -28.81 10.15 11.04
C MET A 1 -27.79 11.17 11.54
N PRO A 2 -27.00 10.87 12.58
CA PRO A 2 -25.88 11.72 12.96
C PRO A 2 -24.84 11.80 11.84
N LYS A 3 -24.11 12.91 11.74
CA LYS A 3 -23.05 13.10 10.75
C LYS A 3 -21.94 12.06 10.96
N GLY A 4 -21.50 11.40 9.89
CA GLY A 4 -20.44 10.38 9.92
C GLY A 4 -20.92 8.94 10.10
N ILE A 5 -22.22 8.67 10.24
CA ILE A 5 -22.76 7.29 10.28
C ILE A 5 -23.41 6.95 8.94
N GLU A 6 -23.05 5.80 8.38
CA GLU A 6 -23.51 5.32 7.07
C GLU A 6 -24.35 4.05 7.23
N LYS A 7 -25.50 3.98 6.57
CA LYS A 7 -26.31 2.75 6.48
C LYS A 7 -26.09 2.13 5.11
N VAL A 8 -25.30 1.07 5.06
CA VAL A 8 -24.72 0.54 3.82
C VAL A 8 -25.56 -0.54 3.17
N LEU A 9 -26.29 -1.35 3.95
CA LEU A 9 -27.18 -2.39 3.41
C LEU A 9 -28.34 -2.63 4.36
N ARG A 10 -29.54 -2.84 3.81
CA ARG A 10 -30.67 -3.41 4.54
C ARG A 10 -31.15 -4.68 3.86
N ILE A 11 -31.21 -5.77 4.62
CA ILE A 11 -31.74 -7.05 4.17
C ILE A 11 -33.18 -7.19 4.66
N GLU A 12 -34.11 -6.79 3.80
CA GLU A 12 -35.55 -6.82 4.09
C GLU A 12 -36.17 -8.22 3.87
N PRO A 13 -37.29 -8.54 4.55
CA PRO A 13 -38.13 -9.69 4.22
C PRO A 13 -38.53 -9.74 2.74
N ARG A 14 -38.62 -10.95 2.17
CA ARG A 14 -39.00 -11.20 0.76
C ARG A 14 -40.06 -12.31 0.70
N PRO A 15 -40.77 -12.54 -0.43
CA PRO A 15 -41.71 -13.66 -0.53
C PRO A 15 -41.03 -15.00 -0.17
N GLY A 16 -41.57 -15.72 0.83
CA GLY A 16 -40.95 -16.94 1.36
C GLY A 16 -39.83 -16.74 2.39
N ASN A 17 -39.49 -15.49 2.72
CA ASN A 17 -38.52 -15.09 3.75
C ASN A 17 -39.15 -13.98 4.63
N GLY A 18 -39.66 -14.35 5.81
CA GLY A 18 -40.42 -13.46 6.67
C GLY A 18 -39.59 -12.55 7.57
N ARG A 19 -38.31 -12.90 7.81
CA ARG A 19 -37.41 -12.16 8.71
C ARG A 19 -35.95 -12.46 8.39
N ASN A 20 -35.11 -11.43 8.42
CA ASN A 20 -33.66 -11.56 8.48
C ASN A 20 -33.18 -10.91 9.77
N SER A 21 -32.50 -11.66 10.61
CA SER A 21 -32.01 -11.17 11.89
C SER A 21 -30.85 -12.03 12.36
N GLU A 22 -30.11 -11.54 13.36
CA GLU A 22 -29.01 -12.23 14.02
C GLU A 22 -27.96 -12.78 13.03
N GLY A 23 -26.94 -11.98 12.76
CA GLY A 23 -25.77 -12.38 11.98
C GLY A 23 -24.48 -12.00 12.67
N ASP A 24 -23.37 -12.35 12.05
CA ASP A 24 -22.03 -12.00 12.48
C ASP A 24 -21.08 -11.87 11.27
N PHE A 25 -19.97 -11.18 11.46
CA PHE A 25 -18.97 -10.93 10.43
C PHE A 25 -17.67 -11.71 10.68
N VAL A 26 -16.88 -11.87 9.63
CA VAL A 26 -15.45 -12.18 9.75
C VAL A 26 -14.70 -11.62 8.54
N GLN A 27 -13.55 -11.01 8.79
CA GLN A 27 -12.62 -10.63 7.72
C GLN A 27 -11.86 -11.86 7.17
N LEU A 28 -11.86 -12.01 5.84
CA LEU A 28 -11.13 -13.02 5.08
C LEU A 28 -9.68 -12.58 4.82
N LYS A 29 -8.78 -13.55 4.59
CA LYS A 29 -7.35 -13.27 4.37
C LYS A 29 -7.03 -12.42 3.14
N ASP A 30 -7.93 -12.38 2.17
CA ASP A 30 -7.81 -11.56 0.97
C ASP A 30 -8.40 -10.15 1.14
N GLY A 31 -8.82 -9.78 2.35
CA GLY A 31 -9.40 -8.49 2.71
C GLY A 31 -10.91 -8.41 2.53
N ARG A 32 -11.56 -9.42 1.94
CA ARG A 32 -13.02 -9.47 1.85
C ARG A 32 -13.66 -9.65 3.23
N LEU A 33 -14.91 -9.24 3.36
CA LEU A 33 -15.73 -9.49 4.55
C LEU A 33 -16.79 -10.53 4.22
N LEU A 34 -16.97 -11.48 5.12
CA LEU A 34 -18.05 -12.47 5.10
C LEU A 34 -19.04 -12.13 6.21
N LEU A 35 -20.30 -11.89 5.86
CA LEU A 35 -21.43 -11.83 6.79
C LEU A 35 -22.19 -13.15 6.69
N VAL A 36 -22.39 -13.84 7.81
CA VAL A 36 -23.32 -14.98 7.89
C VAL A 36 -24.47 -14.60 8.79
N TYR A 37 -25.71 -14.81 8.34
CA TYR A 37 -26.89 -14.39 9.09
C TYR A 37 -28.05 -15.38 8.98
N THR A 38 -29.02 -15.24 9.89
CA THR A 38 -30.18 -16.12 9.93
C THR A 38 -31.30 -15.62 9.01
N LYS A 39 -31.67 -16.46 8.03
CA LYS A 39 -32.77 -16.22 7.09
C LYS A 39 -33.99 -17.05 7.47
N PHE A 40 -35.04 -16.39 7.98
CA PHE A 40 -36.25 -17.06 8.45
C PHE A 40 -37.31 -17.18 7.35
N ILE A 41 -37.88 -18.38 7.19
CA ILE A 41 -39.01 -18.69 6.29
C ILE A 41 -40.35 -18.28 6.96
N GLY A 42 -40.31 -17.58 8.10
CA GLY A 42 -41.44 -17.00 8.83
C GLY A 42 -41.00 -15.81 9.69
N THR A 43 -41.83 -15.37 10.64
CA THR A 43 -41.59 -14.11 11.40
C THR A 43 -41.26 -14.30 12.89
N GLY A 44 -41.51 -15.49 13.45
CA GLY A 44 -41.30 -15.78 14.87
C GLY A 44 -39.95 -16.43 15.18
N ASP A 45 -39.54 -16.39 16.45
CA ASP A 45 -38.25 -16.92 16.94
C ASP A 45 -38.08 -18.45 16.78
N HIS A 46 -39.15 -19.16 16.47
CA HIS A 46 -39.16 -20.60 16.19
C HIS A 46 -39.52 -20.94 14.74
N ALA A 47 -39.62 -19.94 13.86
CA ALA A 47 -39.92 -20.19 12.46
C ALA A 47 -38.75 -20.96 11.80
N PRO A 48 -39.00 -21.82 10.80
CA PRO A 48 -37.94 -22.45 10.05
C PRO A 48 -36.94 -21.43 9.51
N ALA A 49 -35.65 -21.73 9.59
CA ALA A 49 -34.60 -20.83 9.14
C ALA A 49 -33.38 -21.61 8.64
N ALA A 50 -32.62 -20.98 7.76
CA ALA A 50 -31.33 -21.44 7.26
C ALA A 50 -30.27 -20.36 7.51
N LEU A 51 -29.00 -20.75 7.45
CA LEU A 51 -27.88 -19.83 7.51
C LEU A 51 -27.42 -19.51 6.10
N VAL A 52 -27.31 -18.23 5.78
CA VAL A 52 -26.90 -17.72 4.47
C VAL A 52 -25.83 -16.66 4.64
N SER A 53 -25.09 -16.37 3.58
CA SER A 53 -24.01 -15.39 3.59
C SER A 53 -24.12 -14.29 2.56
N ARG A 54 -23.43 -13.18 2.85
CA ARG A 54 -23.14 -12.03 1.98
C ARG A 54 -21.65 -11.71 2.04
N HIS A 55 -21.14 -11.15 0.96
CA HIS A 55 -19.74 -10.74 0.88
C HIS A 55 -19.60 -9.25 0.58
N SER A 56 -18.54 -8.63 1.11
CA SER A 56 -18.09 -7.28 0.72
C SER A 56 -16.62 -7.33 0.33
N ASN A 57 -16.24 -6.58 -0.70
CA ASN A 57 -14.86 -6.52 -1.24
C ASN A 57 -14.23 -5.13 -1.04
N ASP A 58 -14.92 -4.22 -0.36
CA ASP A 58 -14.59 -2.79 -0.25
C ASP A 58 -14.82 -2.28 1.17
N ASN A 59 -14.36 -3.05 2.16
CA ASN A 59 -14.42 -2.69 3.58
C ASN A 59 -15.83 -2.39 4.10
N GLY A 60 -16.82 -3.12 3.58
CA GLY A 60 -18.20 -3.09 4.05
C GLY A 60 -19.04 -1.98 3.44
N ILE A 61 -18.55 -1.28 2.41
CA ILE A 61 -19.28 -0.21 1.72
C ILE A 61 -20.38 -0.81 0.83
N THR A 62 -20.04 -1.81 0.02
CA THR A 62 -21.00 -2.56 -0.81
C THR A 62 -20.99 -4.04 -0.47
N TRP A 63 -22.13 -4.69 -0.70
CA TRP A 63 -22.36 -6.10 -0.37
C TRP A 63 -23.06 -6.81 -1.53
N THR A 64 -22.81 -8.12 -1.68
CA THR A 64 -23.51 -8.94 -2.68
C THR A 64 -25.04 -8.89 -2.51
N THR A 65 -25.79 -9.01 -3.62
CA THR A 65 -27.27 -8.88 -3.67
C THR A 65 -28.04 -10.21 -3.65
N GLU A 66 -27.37 -11.32 -3.95
CA GLU A 66 -27.85 -12.71 -3.75
C GLU A 66 -27.27 -13.42 -2.51
N ASP A 67 -28.11 -14.23 -1.86
CA ASP A 67 -27.73 -15.02 -0.67
C ASP A 67 -27.01 -16.29 -1.11
N ASP A 68 -25.81 -16.53 -0.57
CA ASP A 68 -25.16 -17.83 -0.70
C ASP A 68 -25.60 -18.74 0.45
N SER A 69 -25.83 -20.02 0.16
CA SER A 69 -26.22 -21.02 1.17
C SER A 69 -25.01 -21.43 2.00
N VAL A 70 -25.11 -21.33 3.33
CA VAL A 70 -24.05 -21.75 4.27
C VAL A 70 -24.42 -23.06 4.95
N ILE A 71 -25.58 -23.09 5.61
CA ILE A 71 -26.16 -24.31 6.18
C ILE A 71 -27.65 -24.34 5.87
N GLU A 72 -28.05 -25.32 5.08
CA GLU A 72 -29.45 -25.60 4.80
C GLU A 72 -30.12 -26.31 5.97
N ARG A 73 -31.41 -26.03 6.15
CA ARG A 73 -32.25 -26.69 7.14
C ARG A 73 -32.53 -28.12 6.70
N GLY A 74 -32.13 -29.11 7.50
CA GLY A 74 -32.50 -30.51 7.30
C GLY A 74 -33.93 -30.83 7.73
N ASP A 75 -34.43 -32.01 7.37
CA ASP A 75 -35.79 -32.45 7.69
C ASP A 75 -36.04 -32.56 9.21
N ASP A 76 -35.01 -32.95 9.97
CA ASP A 76 -35.06 -33.08 11.44
C ASP A 76 -34.83 -31.73 12.18
N ASP A 77 -34.58 -30.65 11.45
CA ASP A 77 -34.27 -29.34 12.02
C ASP A 77 -35.55 -28.53 12.15
N ALA A 78 -35.84 -28.01 13.34
CA ALA A 78 -36.90 -27.02 13.49
C ALA A 78 -36.44 -25.65 13.00
N ASN A 79 -35.22 -25.23 13.35
CA ASN A 79 -34.65 -23.92 13.03
C ASN A 79 -33.11 -23.93 13.16
N LEU A 80 -32.42 -23.16 12.31
CA LEU A 80 -30.99 -22.83 12.43
C LEU A 80 -30.87 -21.33 12.69
N MET A 81 -30.16 -20.90 13.73
CA MET A 81 -30.08 -19.46 14.06
C MET A 81 -28.89 -19.07 14.94
N SER A 82 -28.76 -17.75 15.14
CA SER A 82 -27.92 -17.11 16.16
C SER A 82 -26.44 -17.41 15.98
N VAL A 83 -25.88 -16.76 14.98
CA VAL A 83 -24.53 -17.01 14.48
C VAL A 83 -23.49 -16.26 15.31
N SER A 84 -22.39 -16.92 15.65
CA SER A 84 -21.12 -16.25 15.94
C SER A 84 -20.05 -16.75 15.00
N LEU A 85 -19.23 -15.84 14.47
CA LEU A 85 -18.08 -16.12 13.64
C LEU A 85 -16.82 -15.69 14.39
N LEU A 86 -15.75 -16.45 14.23
CA LEU A 86 -14.47 -16.11 14.84
C LEU A 86 -13.33 -16.67 14.02
N ARG A 87 -12.37 -15.83 13.64
CA ARG A 87 -11.07 -16.33 13.16
C ARG A 87 -10.27 -16.86 14.34
N LEU A 88 -10.09 -18.18 14.36
CA LEU A 88 -9.35 -18.87 15.40
C LEU A 88 -7.84 -18.61 15.25
N GLN A 89 -7.10 -18.68 16.35
CA GLN A 89 -5.63 -18.53 16.38
C GLN A 89 -4.87 -19.51 15.47
N ASP A 90 -5.46 -20.65 15.12
CA ASP A 90 -4.87 -21.60 14.16
C ASP A 90 -5.16 -21.25 12.69
N GLY A 91 -5.80 -20.10 12.44
CA GLY A 91 -6.08 -19.54 11.13
C GLY A 91 -7.39 -20.01 10.49
N ARG A 92 -8.11 -20.96 11.10
CA ARG A 92 -9.44 -21.40 10.64
C ARG A 92 -10.53 -20.39 11.03
N ILE A 93 -11.66 -20.41 10.34
CA ILE A 93 -12.87 -19.68 10.76
C ILE A 93 -13.77 -20.66 11.51
N GLY A 94 -14.15 -20.31 12.75
CA GLY A 94 -15.16 -21.01 13.51
C GLY A 94 -16.55 -20.41 13.27
N LEU A 95 -17.53 -21.24 12.93
CA LEU A 95 -18.95 -20.89 12.84
C LEU A 95 -19.72 -21.58 13.96
N PHE A 96 -20.28 -20.78 14.86
CA PHE A 96 -21.07 -21.23 15.99
C PHE A 96 -22.54 -20.91 15.77
N TYR A 97 -23.43 -21.86 16.01
CA TYR A 97 -24.85 -21.67 15.76
C TYR A 97 -25.72 -22.59 16.61
N ILE A 98 -27.00 -22.24 16.71
CA ILE A 98 -28.04 -23.06 17.33
C ILE A 98 -28.75 -23.85 16.24
N ARG A 99 -28.90 -25.15 16.48
CA ARG A 99 -29.85 -26.02 15.77
C ARG A 99 -30.97 -26.40 16.72
N LYS A 100 -32.18 -25.89 16.49
CA LYS A 100 -33.39 -26.28 17.22
C LYS A 100 -33.96 -27.55 16.61
N TYR A 101 -34.48 -28.45 17.44
CA TYR A 101 -35.14 -29.67 17.01
C TYR A 101 -36.33 -30.01 17.91
N ASP A 102 -37.19 -30.89 17.39
CA ASP A 102 -38.42 -31.29 18.07
C ASP A 102 -38.14 -32.00 19.41
N PRO A 103 -39.02 -31.82 20.41
CA PRO A 103 -38.78 -32.30 21.76
C PRO A 103 -38.90 -33.82 21.83
N THR A 104 -38.11 -34.44 22.72
CA THR A 104 -38.30 -35.85 23.08
C THR A 104 -39.60 -36.04 23.89
N PRO A 105 -40.17 -37.25 23.98
CA PRO A 105 -41.37 -37.50 24.80
C PRO A 105 -41.25 -37.09 26.27
N ASP A 106 -40.03 -37.06 26.81
CA ASP A 106 -39.74 -36.67 28.20
C ASP A 106 -39.56 -35.16 28.40
N ALA A 107 -39.51 -34.38 27.31
CA ALA A 107 -39.31 -32.94 27.37
C ALA A 107 -40.63 -32.17 27.57
N LYS A 108 -40.61 -31.21 28.49
CA LYS A 108 -41.74 -30.32 28.83
C LYS A 108 -41.58 -28.92 28.22
N HIS A 109 -40.82 -28.80 27.13
CA HIS A 109 -40.65 -27.57 26.38
C HIS A 109 -40.84 -27.84 24.88
N LEU A 110 -41.14 -26.79 24.12
CA LEU A 110 -41.55 -26.91 22.71
C LEU A 110 -40.43 -27.33 21.78
N PHE A 111 -39.17 -27.00 22.12
CA PHE A 111 -37.99 -27.34 21.33
C PHE A 111 -36.80 -27.64 22.24
N LEU A 112 -35.81 -28.34 21.72
CA LEU A 112 -34.50 -28.51 22.31
C LEU A 112 -33.44 -27.97 21.35
N ASP A 113 -32.27 -27.65 21.88
CA ASP A 113 -31.21 -26.96 21.15
C ASP A 113 -29.93 -27.81 21.14
N ASP A 114 -29.33 -27.94 19.95
CA ASP A 114 -27.93 -28.32 19.76
C ASP A 114 -27.11 -27.04 19.57
N ILE A 115 -26.09 -26.84 20.40
CA ILE A 115 -25.09 -25.78 20.19
C ILE A 115 -23.92 -26.39 19.43
N LEU A 116 -23.70 -25.91 18.22
CA LEU A 116 -22.82 -26.52 17.24
C LEU A 116 -21.71 -25.56 16.82
N MET A 117 -20.54 -26.13 16.54
CA MET A 117 -19.41 -25.45 15.91
C MET A 117 -19.06 -26.17 14.61
N ARG A 118 -18.79 -25.42 13.54
CA ARG A 118 -18.10 -25.90 12.34
C ARG A 118 -16.85 -25.07 12.12
N THR A 119 -15.90 -25.59 11.37
CA THR A 119 -14.71 -24.82 10.97
C THR A 119 -14.52 -24.81 9.46
N SER A 120 -14.07 -23.68 8.92
CA SER A 120 -13.58 -23.56 7.55
C SER A 120 -12.06 -23.33 7.55
N SER A 121 -11.35 -24.03 6.67
CA SER A 121 -9.91 -23.83 6.41
C SER A 121 -9.63 -23.12 5.08
N ASP A 122 -10.69 -22.83 4.32
CA ASP A 122 -10.69 -22.26 2.98
C ASP A 122 -11.53 -20.97 2.93
N GLU A 123 -11.41 -20.15 3.98
CA GLU A 123 -11.96 -18.79 4.03
C GLU A 123 -13.49 -18.70 3.82
N GLY A 124 -14.23 -19.71 4.29
CA GLY A 124 -15.70 -19.75 4.29
C GLY A 124 -16.32 -20.52 3.14
N ASP A 125 -15.52 -20.99 2.17
CA ASP A 125 -15.99 -21.73 1.01
C ASP A 125 -16.59 -23.09 1.39
N THR A 126 -15.95 -23.83 2.31
CA THR A 126 -16.47 -25.09 2.84
C THR A 126 -16.41 -25.16 4.36
N TRP A 127 -17.32 -25.95 4.95
CA TRP A 127 -17.47 -26.09 6.40
C TRP A 127 -17.35 -27.55 6.82
N SER A 128 -16.56 -27.82 7.87
CA SER A 128 -16.41 -29.15 8.44
C SER A 128 -17.73 -29.71 8.98
N GLU A 129 -17.75 -31.02 9.28
CA GLU A 129 -18.82 -31.62 10.08
C GLU A 129 -18.99 -30.92 11.44
N PRO A 130 -20.21 -30.90 12.01
CA PRO A 130 -20.49 -30.12 13.20
C PRO A 130 -19.99 -30.81 14.47
N THR A 131 -19.20 -30.09 15.26
CA THR A 131 -18.82 -30.46 16.62
C THR A 131 -19.87 -29.97 17.61
N ARG A 132 -20.30 -30.85 18.53
CA ARG A 132 -21.24 -30.49 19.60
C ARG A 132 -20.50 -29.84 20.77
N ILE A 133 -20.93 -28.64 21.13
CA ILE A 133 -20.40 -27.92 22.30
C ILE A 133 -21.07 -28.42 23.58
N VAL A 134 -22.38 -28.62 23.53
CA VAL A 134 -23.17 -29.19 24.62
C VAL A 134 -23.29 -30.72 24.43
N PRO A 135 -22.90 -31.54 25.42
CA PRO A 135 -23.05 -32.99 25.35
C PRO A 135 -24.50 -33.44 25.09
N LYS A 136 -24.67 -34.41 24.19
CA LYS A 136 -25.98 -34.90 23.71
C LYS A 136 -26.85 -35.52 24.82
N ASP A 137 -26.24 -36.01 25.88
CA ASP A 137 -26.90 -36.59 27.06
C ASP A 137 -27.43 -35.51 28.04
N THR A 138 -27.19 -34.23 27.76
CA THR A 138 -27.74 -33.09 28.52
C THR A 138 -28.71 -32.23 27.68
N PRO A 139 -29.76 -32.82 27.08
CA PRO A 139 -30.70 -32.10 26.21
C PRO A 139 -31.34 -30.92 26.95
N SER A 140 -31.28 -29.75 26.31
CA SER A 140 -31.67 -28.49 26.92
C SER A 140 -32.25 -27.52 25.89
N TYR A 141 -32.99 -26.54 26.36
CA TYR A 141 -33.28 -25.32 25.60
C TYR A 141 -32.32 -24.24 26.11
N SER A 142 -31.34 -23.91 25.28
CA SER A 142 -30.17 -23.10 25.61
C SER A 142 -29.96 -22.06 24.53
N VAL A 143 -29.84 -20.80 24.93
CA VAL A 143 -29.66 -19.67 24.02
C VAL A 143 -28.20 -19.25 24.01
N LEU A 144 -27.56 -19.40 22.86
CA LEU A 144 -26.37 -18.65 22.43
C LEU A 144 -26.85 -17.42 21.68
N ASN A 145 -26.55 -16.21 22.15
CA ASN A 145 -26.86 -15.01 21.36
C ASN A 145 -25.80 -14.80 20.27
N ASN A 146 -26.16 -14.16 19.15
CA ASN A 146 -25.23 -13.91 18.05
C ASN A 146 -24.04 -13.05 18.51
N ASP A 147 -22.90 -13.25 17.85
CA ASP A 147 -21.66 -12.52 18.13
C ASP A 147 -21.28 -12.49 19.63
N ARG A 148 -21.25 -13.66 20.30
CA ARG A 148 -20.91 -13.76 21.74
C ARG A 148 -19.78 -14.73 22.06
N VAL A 149 -19.29 -15.47 21.06
CA VAL A 149 -18.23 -16.44 21.25
C VAL A 149 -16.89 -15.73 21.09
N ILE A 150 -16.01 -15.84 22.09
CA ILE A 150 -14.69 -15.23 22.06
C ILE A 150 -13.59 -16.28 22.19
N GLN A 151 -12.40 -15.97 21.66
CA GLN A 151 -11.16 -16.66 22.00
C GLN A 151 -10.28 -15.72 22.82
N LEU A 152 -9.95 -16.16 24.03
CA LEU A 152 -9.09 -15.40 24.94
C LEU A 152 -7.66 -15.31 24.44
N SER A 153 -6.89 -14.36 24.97
CA SER A 153 -5.43 -14.21 24.79
C SER A 153 -4.64 -15.51 25.01
N SER A 154 -5.19 -16.42 25.82
CA SER A 154 -4.60 -17.73 26.14
C SER A 154 -4.83 -18.81 25.08
N GLY A 155 -5.68 -18.58 24.09
CA GLY A 155 -6.15 -19.61 23.16
C GLY A 155 -7.46 -20.28 23.54
N ARG A 156 -7.95 -20.09 24.77
CA ARG A 156 -9.21 -20.70 25.22
C ARG A 156 -10.43 -20.08 24.53
N LEU A 157 -11.29 -20.92 23.98
CA LEU A 157 -12.61 -20.52 23.49
C LEU A 157 -13.63 -20.49 24.63
N ILE A 158 -14.50 -19.48 24.64
CA ILE A 158 -15.62 -19.35 25.59
C ILE A 158 -16.93 -19.18 24.83
N VAL A 159 -17.85 -20.10 25.06
CA VAL A 159 -19.23 -20.05 24.54
C VAL A 159 -20.19 -19.79 25.71
N PRO A 160 -20.69 -18.56 25.89
CA PRO A 160 -21.65 -18.25 26.96
C PRO A 160 -23.07 -18.66 26.56
N LEU A 161 -23.79 -19.34 27.46
CA LEU A 161 -25.13 -19.86 27.21
C LEU A 161 -26.12 -19.48 28.32
N ALA A 162 -27.34 -19.11 27.93
CA ALA A 162 -28.50 -19.00 28.80
C ALA A 162 -29.34 -20.29 28.75
N VAL A 163 -29.26 -21.12 29.78
CA VAL A 163 -30.00 -22.38 29.88
C VAL A 163 -31.36 -22.15 30.53
N HIS A 164 -32.39 -22.20 29.72
CA HIS A 164 -33.78 -21.92 30.12
C HIS A 164 -34.54 -23.18 30.54
N TYR A 165 -34.16 -24.34 30.01
CA TYR A 165 -34.75 -25.64 30.34
C TYR A 165 -33.73 -26.76 30.14
N ARG A 166 -33.78 -27.78 31.00
CA ARG A 166 -33.12 -29.08 30.78
C ARG A 166 -34.13 -30.19 30.99
N VAL A 167 -33.99 -31.30 30.27
CA VAL A 167 -34.84 -32.48 30.53
C VAL A 167 -34.71 -32.88 32.01
N GLY A 168 -35.86 -33.11 32.67
CA GLY A 168 -35.95 -33.34 34.11
C GLY A 168 -36.26 -32.08 34.95
N TRP A 169 -36.16 -30.87 34.39
CA TRP A 169 -36.65 -29.66 35.06
C TRP A 169 -38.18 -29.62 35.08
N PRO A 170 -38.81 -28.96 36.08
CA PRO A 170 -40.28 -28.88 36.17
C PRO A 170 -40.92 -28.12 35.00
N GLY A 171 -40.15 -27.29 34.29
CA GLY A 171 -40.57 -26.54 33.11
C GLY A 171 -39.57 -25.43 32.77
N TYR A 172 -39.93 -24.63 31.76
CA TYR A 172 -39.15 -23.46 31.32
C TYR A 172 -38.96 -22.43 32.45
N ARG A 173 -37.74 -21.92 32.62
CA ARG A 173 -37.42 -20.85 33.56
C ARG A 173 -37.28 -19.52 32.81
N LYS A 174 -38.04 -18.51 33.21
CA LYS A 174 -37.95 -17.16 32.61
C LYS A 174 -36.57 -16.53 32.79
N SER A 175 -35.99 -16.65 33.99
CA SER A 175 -34.58 -16.35 34.22
C SER A 175 -33.77 -17.62 34.00
N ALA A 176 -32.86 -17.59 33.03
CA ALA A 176 -32.02 -18.73 32.72
C ALA A 176 -30.89 -18.91 33.75
N GLU A 177 -30.29 -20.11 33.72
CA GLU A 177 -29.00 -20.41 34.32
C GLU A 177 -27.91 -20.01 33.32
N MET A 178 -27.02 -19.08 33.67
CA MET A 178 -25.87 -18.70 32.83
C MET A 178 -24.73 -19.68 33.05
N VAL A 179 -24.20 -20.23 31.97
CA VAL A 179 -23.05 -21.15 31.97
C VAL A 179 -22.12 -20.79 30.82
N CYS A 180 -20.86 -21.20 30.90
CA CYS A 180 -19.95 -21.17 29.75
C CYS A 180 -19.55 -22.59 29.37
N TYR A 181 -19.28 -22.81 28.09
CA TYR A 181 -18.53 -23.97 27.61
C TYR A 181 -17.16 -23.49 27.14
N LEU A 182 -16.13 -24.22 27.56
CA LEU A 182 -14.73 -23.87 27.40
C LEU A 182 -14.04 -24.92 26.55
N SER A 183 -13.18 -24.48 25.64
CA SER A 183 -12.31 -25.35 24.84
C SER A 183 -10.89 -24.83 24.87
N ASP A 184 -9.95 -25.71 25.21
CA ASP A 184 -8.50 -25.43 25.24
C ASP A 184 -7.75 -26.02 24.03
N ASP A 185 -8.47 -26.63 23.09
CA ASP A 185 -7.92 -27.37 21.94
C ASP A 185 -8.56 -26.95 20.60
N GLN A 186 -8.80 -25.64 20.44
CA GLN A 186 -9.33 -25.04 19.20
C GLN A 186 -10.70 -25.61 18.75
N GLY A 187 -11.54 -25.98 19.73
CA GLY A 187 -12.92 -26.39 19.53
C GLY A 187 -13.09 -27.89 19.33
N ALA A 188 -12.05 -28.70 19.52
CA ALA A 188 -12.12 -30.15 19.35
C ALA A 188 -12.85 -30.82 20.53
N THR A 189 -12.63 -30.35 21.76
CA THR A 189 -13.33 -30.84 22.96
C THR A 189 -13.83 -29.69 23.83
N TRP A 190 -14.95 -29.93 24.51
CA TRP A 190 -15.65 -28.89 25.28
C TRP A 190 -15.93 -29.34 26.70
N LYS A 191 -15.68 -28.43 27.66
CA LYS A 191 -15.97 -28.60 29.08
C LYS A 191 -16.92 -27.51 29.55
N ARG A 192 -17.98 -27.87 30.27
CA ARG A 192 -18.87 -26.91 30.94
C ARG A 192 -18.15 -26.25 32.13
N SER A 193 -18.34 -24.94 32.30
CA SER A 193 -17.88 -24.18 33.46
C SER A 193 -18.38 -24.79 34.77
N GLN A 194 -17.56 -24.70 35.82
CA GLN A 194 -17.94 -25.13 37.18
C GLN A 194 -19.09 -24.28 37.73
N SER A 195 -19.06 -22.97 37.48
CA SER A 195 -20.12 -22.06 37.93
C SER A 195 -21.36 -22.14 37.04
N ALA A 196 -22.52 -21.92 37.67
CA ALA A 196 -23.82 -21.84 37.04
C ALA A 196 -24.60 -20.69 37.71
N LEU A 197 -24.68 -19.55 37.04
CA LEU A 197 -25.19 -18.32 37.66
C LEU A 197 -26.69 -18.21 37.46
N THR A 198 -27.39 -17.72 38.48
CA THR A 198 -28.81 -17.38 38.38
C THR A 198 -29.05 -16.01 39.00
N SER A 199 -30.13 -15.34 38.60
CA SER A 199 -30.49 -14.04 39.14
C SER A 199 -31.99 -13.98 39.42
N LYS A 200 -32.37 -13.22 40.46
CA LYS A 200 -33.77 -12.88 40.73
C LYS A 200 -34.28 -11.76 39.81
N SER A 201 -33.37 -10.97 39.20
CA SER A 201 -33.71 -9.80 38.39
C SER A 201 -33.96 -10.10 36.91
N LEU A 202 -34.13 -11.38 36.53
CA LEU A 202 -34.03 -11.91 35.16
C LEU A 202 -32.57 -11.93 34.68
N ALA A 203 -32.11 -13.06 34.13
CA ALA A 203 -30.83 -13.19 33.45
C ALA A 203 -31.04 -13.99 32.16
N GLN A 204 -30.62 -13.43 31.03
CA GLN A 204 -30.74 -14.01 29.69
C GLN A 204 -29.61 -13.51 28.80
N GLU A 205 -29.38 -14.19 27.67
CA GLU A 205 -28.48 -13.77 26.56
C GLU A 205 -27.13 -13.23 27.03
N PRO A 206 -26.31 -14.06 27.70
CA PRO A 206 -25.01 -13.64 28.19
C PRO A 206 -24.05 -13.37 27.02
N GLY A 207 -23.26 -12.31 27.15
CA GLY A 207 -22.03 -12.08 26.41
C GLY A 207 -20.83 -12.06 27.34
N VAL A 208 -19.64 -12.20 26.77
CA VAL A 208 -18.37 -12.13 27.50
C VAL A 208 -17.37 -11.27 26.75
N VAL A 209 -16.48 -10.61 27.49
CA VAL A 209 -15.35 -9.85 26.93
C VAL A 209 -14.13 -10.03 27.84
N GLU A 210 -12.96 -10.21 27.24
CA GLU A 210 -11.68 -10.27 27.96
C GLU A 210 -11.24 -8.87 28.38
N LEU A 211 -10.83 -8.71 29.64
CA LEU A 211 -10.30 -7.48 30.20
C LEU A 211 -8.77 -7.43 30.05
N SER A 212 -8.18 -6.23 30.07
CA SER A 212 -6.72 -6.05 29.87
C SER A 212 -5.86 -6.71 30.95
N ASP A 213 -6.44 -7.00 32.12
CA ASP A 213 -5.80 -7.73 33.22
C ASP A 213 -5.97 -9.26 33.16
N GLY A 214 -6.53 -9.79 32.06
CA GLY A 214 -6.73 -11.21 31.82
C GLY A 214 -7.97 -11.81 32.50
N ARG A 215 -8.75 -11.00 33.24
CA ARG A 215 -10.07 -11.42 33.73
C ARG A 215 -11.09 -11.42 32.58
N VAL A 216 -12.19 -12.14 32.76
CA VAL A 216 -13.31 -12.13 31.80
C VAL A 216 -14.52 -11.48 32.45
N MET A 217 -15.15 -10.52 31.77
CA MET A 217 -16.40 -9.91 32.19
C MET A 217 -17.57 -10.52 31.41
N MET A 218 -18.58 -11.04 32.12
CA MET A 218 -19.86 -11.46 31.56
C MET A 218 -20.88 -10.34 31.74
N PHE A 219 -21.67 -10.07 30.72
CA PHE A 219 -22.81 -9.16 30.75
C PHE A 219 -24.08 -9.89 30.27
N CYS A 220 -25.19 -9.73 30.99
CA CYS A 220 -26.46 -10.40 30.68
C CYS A 220 -27.61 -9.40 30.67
N ARG A 221 -28.56 -9.56 29.74
CA ARG A 221 -29.78 -8.74 29.79
C ARG A 221 -30.64 -9.10 31.00
N SER A 222 -31.24 -8.07 31.59
CA SER A 222 -32.09 -8.17 32.78
C SER A 222 -33.24 -7.15 32.71
N SER A 223 -34.00 -7.00 33.79
CA SER A 223 -35.25 -6.22 33.79
C SER A 223 -35.06 -4.72 33.54
N ASN A 224 -33.97 -4.11 34.03
CA ASN A 224 -33.78 -2.65 34.02
C ASN A 224 -32.32 -2.18 33.87
N ALA A 225 -31.36 -3.10 33.85
CA ALA A 225 -29.94 -2.87 33.59
C ALA A 225 -29.33 -4.17 33.04
N GLN A 226 -28.08 -4.14 32.60
CA GLN A 226 -27.33 -5.38 32.39
C GLN A 226 -26.84 -5.92 33.73
N LEU A 227 -26.68 -7.25 33.85
CA LEU A 227 -26.03 -7.89 34.99
C LEU A 227 -24.59 -8.21 34.64
N LEU A 228 -23.65 -7.89 35.53
CA LEU A 228 -22.23 -8.15 35.38
C LEU A 228 -21.78 -9.27 36.31
N SER A 229 -20.87 -10.10 35.82
CA SER A 229 -20.09 -11.06 36.59
C SER A 229 -18.67 -11.10 36.04
N TYR A 230 -17.72 -11.48 36.89
CA TYR A 230 -16.30 -11.54 36.55
C TYR A 230 -15.73 -12.92 36.87
N SER A 231 -14.82 -13.38 36.02
CA SER A 231 -14.03 -14.59 36.18
C SER A 231 -12.54 -14.26 36.22
N ASP A 232 -11.83 -14.81 37.20
CA ASP A 232 -10.38 -14.69 37.36
C ASP A 232 -9.62 -15.92 36.80
N ASP A 233 -10.35 -16.94 36.32
CA ASP A 233 -9.81 -18.23 35.88
C ASP A 233 -10.24 -18.57 34.44
N GLN A 234 -10.34 -17.53 33.61
CA GLN A 234 -10.61 -17.65 32.18
C GLN A 234 -11.94 -18.37 31.88
N GLY A 235 -12.98 -18.04 32.63
CA GLY A 235 -14.37 -18.43 32.40
C GLY A 235 -14.85 -19.72 33.09
N ASP A 236 -14.04 -20.39 33.91
CA ASP A 236 -14.46 -21.63 34.60
C ASP A 236 -15.30 -21.35 35.86
N THR A 237 -14.92 -20.35 36.64
CA THR A 237 -15.68 -19.86 37.79
C THR A 237 -16.00 -18.37 37.68
N TRP A 238 -17.15 -18.00 38.25
CA TRP A 238 -17.73 -16.67 38.08
C TRP A 238 -18.24 -16.13 39.41
N SER A 239 -18.06 -14.82 39.63
CA SER A 239 -18.66 -14.09 40.74
C SER A 239 -20.18 -13.94 40.60
N GLU A 240 -20.88 -13.53 41.67
CA GLU A 240 -22.32 -13.32 41.62
C GLU A 240 -22.72 -12.23 40.61
N LEU A 241 -23.83 -12.45 39.91
CA LEU A 241 -24.41 -11.48 38.98
C LEU A 241 -24.89 -10.23 39.74
N LYS A 242 -24.35 -9.06 39.38
CA LYS A 242 -24.68 -7.76 39.97
C LYS A 242 -25.19 -6.78 38.91
N PRO A 243 -26.23 -5.97 39.19
CA PRO A 243 -26.66 -4.92 38.27
C PRO A 243 -25.54 -3.94 37.95
N SER A 244 -25.41 -3.57 36.67
CA SER A 244 -24.52 -2.52 36.19
C SER A 244 -25.10 -1.12 36.42
N SER A 245 -24.30 -0.09 36.13
CA SER A 245 -24.74 1.31 36.13
C SER A 245 -25.44 1.73 34.83
N PHE A 246 -25.31 0.98 33.74
CA PHE A 246 -25.94 1.31 32.45
C PHE A 246 -27.36 0.73 32.39
N THR A 247 -28.32 1.62 32.61
CA THR A 247 -29.74 1.31 32.60
C THR A 247 -30.26 1.06 31.19
N GLN A 248 -31.38 0.33 31.10
CA GLN A 248 -32.09 0.07 29.85
C GLN A 248 -33.60 0.25 30.01
N PRO A 249 -34.31 0.73 28.96
CA PRO A 249 -35.73 1.05 29.05
C PRO A 249 -36.63 -0.19 28.97
N THR A 250 -36.16 -1.25 28.31
CA THR A 250 -36.85 -2.54 28.15
C THR A 250 -35.84 -3.68 28.22
N VAL A 251 -36.31 -4.94 28.26
CA VAL A 251 -35.42 -6.12 28.27
C VAL A 251 -34.75 -6.26 26.90
N SER A 252 -33.50 -5.82 26.80
CA SER A 252 -32.67 -5.92 25.59
C SER A 252 -31.22 -6.29 25.91
N PRO A 253 -30.53 -7.02 25.02
CA PRO A 253 -29.11 -7.31 25.15
C PRO A 253 -28.25 -6.10 24.80
N ALA A 254 -27.09 -6.00 25.46
CA ALA A 254 -25.98 -5.17 24.99
C ALA A 254 -25.01 -6.02 24.14
N SER A 255 -24.13 -5.34 23.40
CA SER A 255 -22.91 -5.90 22.82
C SER A 255 -21.72 -5.12 23.37
N ILE A 256 -20.65 -5.81 23.77
CA ILE A 256 -19.43 -5.18 24.29
C ILE A 256 -18.22 -5.89 23.68
N GLU A 257 -17.38 -5.13 22.99
CA GLU A 257 -16.14 -5.61 22.38
C GLU A 257 -15.01 -4.61 22.55
N ARG A 258 -13.77 -5.08 22.38
CA ARG A 258 -12.59 -4.23 22.47
C ARG A 258 -12.30 -3.59 21.12
N ILE A 259 -12.26 -2.26 21.09
CA ILE A 259 -11.82 -1.47 19.94
C ILE A 259 -10.35 -1.81 19.67
N PRO A 260 -10.05 -2.40 18.51
CA PRO A 260 -8.74 -2.96 18.24
C PRO A 260 -7.63 -1.89 18.16
N SER A 261 -7.91 -0.71 17.59
CA SER A 261 -6.95 0.38 17.39
C SER A 261 -6.66 1.22 18.64
N THR A 262 -7.54 1.19 19.65
CA THR A 262 -7.39 2.00 20.88
C THR A 262 -7.19 1.16 22.14
N GLY A 263 -7.59 -0.12 22.11
CA GLY A 263 -7.64 -0.99 23.27
C GLY A 263 -8.80 -0.71 24.23
N ASP A 264 -9.68 0.26 23.93
CA ASP A 264 -10.83 0.60 24.77
C ASP A 264 -11.99 -0.39 24.55
N LEU A 265 -12.95 -0.50 25.48
CA LEU A 265 -14.18 -1.25 25.23
C LEU A 265 -15.23 -0.36 24.56
N LEU A 266 -15.83 -0.82 23.47
CA LEU A 266 -17.05 -0.27 22.86
C LEU A 266 -18.28 -1.01 23.41
N MET A 267 -19.27 -0.29 23.91
CA MET A 267 -20.57 -0.85 24.28
C MET A 267 -21.67 -0.26 23.40
N LEU A 268 -22.49 -1.15 22.84
CA LEU A 268 -23.73 -0.81 22.15
C LEU A 268 -24.92 -1.37 22.93
N TRP A 269 -25.84 -0.49 23.32
CA TRP A 269 -27.02 -0.87 24.09
C TRP A 269 -28.18 0.10 23.88
N ASN A 270 -29.32 -0.21 24.51
CA ASN A 270 -30.44 0.73 24.56
C ASN A 270 -30.41 1.54 25.85
N ASN A 271 -30.07 2.82 25.72
CA ASN A 271 -29.82 3.67 26.88
C ASN A 271 -31.12 4.04 27.62
N GLY A 272 -31.30 3.48 28.82
CA GLY A 272 -32.43 3.79 29.70
C GLY A 272 -32.33 5.18 30.34
N ASP A 273 -31.14 5.82 30.28
CA ASP A 273 -30.94 7.15 30.83
C ASP A 273 -31.33 8.29 29.90
N ASP A 274 -31.60 7.99 28.62
CA ASP A 274 -32.10 8.93 27.63
C ASP A 274 -33.46 9.52 28.05
N GLU A 275 -33.63 10.84 27.89
CA GLU A 275 -34.83 11.53 28.36
C GLU A 275 -36.13 11.02 27.73
N LEU A 276 -36.07 10.62 26.45
CA LEU A 276 -37.24 10.15 25.72
C LEU A 276 -37.57 8.71 26.13
N ALA A 277 -36.55 7.87 26.29
CA ALA A 277 -36.69 6.51 26.79
C ALA A 277 -37.28 6.48 28.21
N LYS A 278 -36.89 7.44 29.08
CA LYS A 278 -37.45 7.62 30.44
C LYS A 278 -38.93 8.01 30.43
N LYS A 279 -39.36 8.86 29.50
CA LYS A 279 -40.75 9.35 29.41
C LYS A 279 -41.68 8.32 28.79
N GLN A 280 -41.23 7.65 27.73
CA GLN A 280 -42.05 6.70 26.98
C GLN A 280 -41.16 5.59 26.39
N PRO A 281 -40.98 4.46 27.10
CA PRO A 281 -40.22 3.33 26.56
C PRO A 281 -41.01 2.69 25.41
N VAL A 282 -40.60 2.96 24.17
CA VAL A 282 -41.21 2.38 22.96
C VAL A 282 -40.19 1.46 22.29
N GLY A 283 -40.33 0.14 22.43
CA GLY A 283 -39.42 -0.82 21.78
C GLY A 283 -38.01 -0.88 22.39
N ARG A 284 -37.00 -1.13 21.54
CA ARG A 284 -35.56 -1.23 21.91
C ARG A 284 -34.80 -0.03 21.33
N ARG A 285 -34.94 1.14 21.97
CA ARG A 285 -34.36 2.43 21.53
C ARG A 285 -34.07 3.36 22.74
N PRO A 286 -33.21 4.39 22.59
CA PRO A 286 -32.34 4.65 21.43
C PRO A 286 -31.29 3.54 21.25
N PHE A 287 -30.60 3.52 20.12
CA PHE A 287 -29.40 2.72 19.92
C PHE A 287 -28.19 3.58 20.25
N THR A 288 -27.48 3.24 21.32
CA THR A 288 -26.49 4.12 21.95
C THR A 288 -25.15 3.42 22.03
N ALA A 289 -24.09 4.18 21.75
CA ALA A 289 -22.70 3.79 21.91
C ALA A 289 -22.04 4.53 23.07
N ALA A 290 -21.09 3.87 23.72
CA ALA A 290 -20.15 4.48 24.66
C ALA A 290 -18.84 3.70 24.68
N ILE A 291 -17.77 4.37 25.10
CA ILE A 291 -16.46 3.75 25.27
C ILE A 291 -16.07 3.66 26.73
N SER A 292 -15.23 2.68 27.07
CA SER A 292 -14.58 2.58 28.37
C SER A 292 -13.07 2.42 28.20
N LYS A 293 -12.32 3.36 28.79
CA LYS A 293 -10.85 3.37 28.83
C LYS A 293 -10.27 2.59 30.01
N ASP A 294 -11.13 2.03 30.88
CA ASP A 294 -10.76 1.41 32.15
C ASP A 294 -11.43 0.05 32.40
N ASP A 295 -11.64 -0.70 31.31
CA ASP A 295 -12.20 -2.06 31.29
C ASP A 295 -13.60 -2.16 31.93
N GLY A 296 -14.47 -1.23 31.55
CA GLY A 296 -15.89 -1.22 31.88
C GLY A 296 -16.24 -0.64 33.25
N LYS A 297 -15.27 -0.07 33.98
CA LYS A 297 -15.52 0.59 35.27
C LYS A 297 -16.24 1.92 35.09
N THR A 298 -15.82 2.71 34.10
CA THR A 298 -16.46 3.96 33.70
C THR A 298 -16.72 3.98 32.19
N TRP A 299 -17.80 4.64 31.79
CA TRP A 299 -18.23 4.76 30.41
C TRP A 299 -18.37 6.24 30.04
N GLN A 300 -17.82 6.62 28.89
CA GLN A 300 -17.77 8.00 28.42
C GLN A 300 -18.16 8.09 26.93
N ASN A 301 -18.26 9.33 26.43
CA ASN A 301 -18.64 9.63 25.05
C ASN A 301 -19.96 8.97 24.62
N ILE A 302 -20.96 9.00 25.51
CA ILE A 302 -22.28 8.40 25.30
C ILE A 302 -23.00 9.15 24.16
N GLN A 303 -23.24 8.47 23.04
CA GLN A 303 -23.83 9.05 21.84
C GLN A 303 -24.84 8.10 21.19
N ASN A 304 -25.92 8.64 20.64
CA ASN A 304 -26.94 7.84 19.96
C ASN A 304 -26.56 7.59 18.50
N VAL A 305 -26.38 6.32 18.14
CA VAL A 305 -26.16 5.83 16.76
C VAL A 305 -27.49 5.85 15.97
N GLY A 306 -28.59 5.47 16.62
CA GLY A 306 -29.93 5.42 16.02
C GLY A 306 -31.02 5.89 16.98
N THR A 307 -31.94 6.72 16.51
CA THR A 307 -33.01 7.33 17.33
C THR A 307 -34.39 7.24 16.70
N ASP A 308 -34.57 6.38 15.69
CA ASP A 308 -35.83 6.25 14.96
C ASP A 308 -37.01 6.03 15.94
N PRO A 309 -38.10 6.82 15.85
CA PRO A 309 -39.27 6.67 16.69
C PRO A 309 -39.88 5.26 16.72
N GLU A 310 -39.77 4.52 15.62
CA GLU A 310 -40.26 3.16 15.43
C GLU A 310 -39.13 2.11 15.41
N GLY A 311 -37.90 2.53 15.74
CA GLY A 311 -36.70 1.70 15.73
C GLY A 311 -36.75 0.55 16.76
N TRP A 312 -36.20 -0.60 16.36
CA TRP A 312 -36.08 -1.79 17.20
C TRP A 312 -34.67 -2.37 17.08
N TYR A 313 -33.74 -1.83 17.87
CA TYR A 313 -32.31 -2.10 17.77
C TYR A 313 -31.87 -3.19 18.73
N CYS A 314 -31.43 -4.33 18.19
CA CYS A 314 -30.91 -5.44 18.97
C CYS A 314 -30.18 -6.47 18.11
N TYR A 315 -29.57 -7.44 18.80
CA TYR A 315 -28.80 -8.54 18.18
C TYR A 315 -27.66 -7.99 17.33
N THR A 316 -26.97 -7.01 17.90
CA THR A 316 -25.90 -6.29 17.25
C THR A 316 -24.66 -7.16 17.20
N ALA A 317 -24.17 -7.44 16.00
CA ALA A 317 -22.80 -7.85 15.79
C ALA A 317 -21.89 -6.64 15.55
N ILE A 318 -20.66 -6.71 16.05
CA ILE A 318 -19.63 -5.67 15.89
C ILE A 318 -18.45 -6.27 15.15
N GLU A 319 -17.97 -5.60 14.10
CA GLU A 319 -16.72 -5.96 13.45
C GLU A 319 -15.92 -4.70 13.15
N PHE A 320 -14.61 -4.77 13.41
CA PHE A 320 -13.71 -3.64 13.20
C PHE A 320 -12.95 -3.85 11.90
N VAL A 321 -13.10 -2.91 10.97
CA VAL A 321 -12.49 -2.96 9.64
C VAL A 321 -11.76 -1.65 9.39
N ASP A 322 -10.43 -1.72 9.37
CA ASP A 322 -9.53 -0.57 9.28
C ASP A 322 -9.87 0.51 10.32
N ASP A 323 -10.32 1.68 9.87
CA ASP A 323 -10.66 2.85 10.68
C ASP A 323 -12.16 2.98 10.98
N HIS A 324 -12.95 1.94 10.69
CA HIS A 324 -14.40 1.92 10.87
C HIS A 324 -14.86 0.70 11.66
N VAL A 325 -16.06 0.81 12.23
CA VAL A 325 -16.81 -0.26 12.87
C VAL A 325 -18.03 -0.57 11.99
N LEU A 326 -18.19 -1.83 11.63
CA LEU A 326 -19.38 -2.38 11.00
C LEU A 326 -20.30 -2.97 12.05
N LEU A 327 -21.57 -2.63 11.94
CA LEU A 327 -22.62 -3.07 12.85
C LEU A 327 -23.70 -3.78 12.04
N ALA A 328 -23.96 -5.05 12.34
CA ALA A 328 -25.15 -5.76 11.86
C ALA A 328 -26.17 -5.79 12.99
N HIS A 329 -27.31 -5.15 12.83
CA HIS A 329 -28.33 -5.11 13.87
C HIS A 329 -29.73 -5.16 13.29
N CYS A 330 -30.70 -5.61 14.08
CA CYS A 330 -32.10 -5.46 13.68
C CYS A 330 -32.46 -3.96 13.63
N GLU A 331 -33.21 -3.56 12.62
CA GLU A 331 -33.84 -2.25 12.55
C GLU A 331 -35.15 -2.33 11.75
N TYR A 332 -36.08 -1.43 12.08
CA TYR A 332 -37.37 -1.11 11.44
C TYR A 332 -37.82 -1.90 10.18
N PRO A 333 -39.12 -2.24 10.07
CA PRO A 333 -40.18 -2.13 11.08
C PRO A 333 -40.22 -3.37 11.98
N ARG A 334 -39.80 -3.23 13.25
CA ARG A 334 -39.67 -4.30 14.26
C ARG A 334 -38.51 -5.27 13.95
N LEU A 335 -38.60 -6.48 14.50
CA LEU A 335 -37.59 -7.55 14.42
C LEU A 335 -37.75 -8.34 13.12
N ASN A 336 -37.50 -7.69 11.98
CA ASN A 336 -37.76 -8.27 10.66
C ASN A 336 -36.64 -8.05 9.62
N SER A 337 -35.87 -6.97 9.72
CA SER A 337 -34.79 -6.65 8.77
C SER A 337 -33.44 -6.58 9.47
N LEU A 338 -32.40 -7.02 8.76
CA LEU A 338 -31.00 -6.87 9.19
C LEU A 338 -30.42 -5.61 8.53
N GLN A 339 -30.03 -4.64 9.34
CA GLN A 339 -29.38 -3.41 8.90
C GLN A 339 -27.87 -3.51 9.14
N LEU A 340 -27.09 -3.21 8.10
CA LEU A 340 -25.66 -2.99 8.20
C LEU A 340 -25.40 -1.48 8.29
N THR A 341 -24.65 -1.08 9.30
CA THR A 341 -24.30 0.33 9.59
C THR A 341 -22.79 0.44 9.77
N ARG A 342 -22.16 1.41 9.13
CA ARG A 342 -20.73 1.71 9.19
C ARG A 342 -20.50 3.01 9.96
N VAL A 343 -19.58 2.98 10.92
CA VAL A 343 -19.28 4.10 11.82
C VAL A 343 -17.76 4.28 11.93
N PRO A 344 -17.16 5.42 11.56
CA PRO A 344 -15.74 5.68 11.78
C PRO A 344 -15.39 5.55 13.27
N VAL A 345 -14.26 4.92 13.60
CA VAL A 345 -13.81 4.75 14.99
C VAL A 345 -13.67 6.12 15.68
N SER A 346 -13.18 7.13 14.95
CA SER A 346 -13.03 8.51 15.43
C SER A 346 -14.35 9.14 15.91
N TRP A 347 -15.51 8.67 15.42
CA TRP A 347 -16.82 9.16 15.83
C TRP A 347 -17.10 8.93 17.34
N PHE A 348 -16.53 7.86 17.90
CA PHE A 348 -16.65 7.55 19.33
C PHE A 348 -15.76 8.44 20.23
N TYR A 349 -14.92 9.30 19.65
CA TYR A 349 -13.92 10.12 20.34
C TYR A 349 -13.99 11.61 19.94
N PRO A 350 -15.12 12.31 20.17
CA PRO A 350 -15.28 13.69 19.73
C PRO A 350 -14.25 14.63 20.38
N GLY A 351 -13.44 15.29 19.56
CA GLY A 351 -12.44 16.27 19.99
C GLY A 351 -11.08 15.68 20.41
N GLU A 352 -10.88 14.37 20.27
CA GLU A 352 -9.58 13.72 20.44
C GLU A 352 -9.01 13.36 19.05
N THR A 353 -7.70 13.56 18.83
CA THR A 353 -7.03 13.07 17.62
C THR A 353 -6.80 11.57 17.77
N VAL A 354 -7.65 10.76 17.14
CA VAL A 354 -7.50 9.30 17.10
C VAL A 354 -6.76 8.95 15.81
N SER A 355 -5.55 8.43 15.94
CA SER A 355 -4.81 7.85 14.81
C SER A 355 -5.54 6.58 14.38
N ALA A 356 -6.04 6.61 13.15
CA ALA A 356 -6.74 5.53 12.49
C ALA A 356 -5.74 4.49 11.95
N ASN A 357 -4.97 3.87 12.84
CA ASN A 357 -3.97 2.88 12.45
C ASN A 357 -4.28 1.51 13.09
N THR A 358 -4.75 0.62 12.21
CA THR A 358 -4.72 -0.86 12.22
C THR A 358 -5.64 -1.60 13.21
N PRO A 359 -6.48 -2.54 12.72
CA PRO A 359 -7.27 -3.43 13.57
C PRO A 359 -6.34 -4.34 14.39
N ALA A 360 -6.57 -4.50 15.70
CA ALA A 360 -6.24 -5.72 16.46
C ALA A 360 -6.83 -6.94 15.75
N GLU A 361 -6.02 -7.41 14.82
CA GLU A 361 -5.67 -8.80 14.62
C GLU A 361 -6.43 -9.76 15.58
N SER A 362 -7.25 -10.63 14.97
CA SER A 362 -7.32 -12.05 15.37
C SER A 362 -5.97 -12.43 15.95
N GLN A 363 -5.87 -13.12 17.08
CA GLN A 363 -4.58 -13.51 17.67
C GLN A 363 -3.74 -14.41 16.73
N THR A 364 -3.20 -13.81 15.68
CA THR A 364 -1.86 -14.01 15.19
C THR A 364 -0.97 -13.82 16.41
N ALA A 365 -0.10 -14.80 16.66
CA ALA A 365 0.92 -14.66 17.68
C ALA A 365 1.56 -13.28 17.52
N PRO A 366 1.78 -12.52 18.61
CA PRO A 366 2.31 -11.15 18.53
C PRO A 366 3.50 -11.13 17.58
N LEU A 367 3.59 -10.08 16.75
CA LEU A 367 4.66 -9.99 15.75
C LEU A 367 6.01 -10.28 16.40
N ASP A 368 6.64 -11.36 15.98
CA ASP A 368 7.87 -11.87 16.54
C ASP A 368 8.78 -12.39 15.43
N TYR A 369 10.05 -12.58 15.77
CA TYR A 369 11.05 -13.09 14.87
C TYR A 369 12.01 -14.03 15.60
N SER A 370 12.44 -15.07 14.90
CA SER A 370 13.61 -15.85 15.29
C SER A 370 14.86 -15.28 14.65
N VAL A 371 15.97 -15.31 15.39
CA VAL A 371 17.28 -14.85 14.90
C VAL A 371 18.13 -16.08 14.61
N SER A 372 18.64 -16.18 13.38
CA SER A 372 19.72 -17.10 13.03
C SER A 372 20.93 -16.33 12.55
N LEU A 373 22.12 -16.70 13.03
CA LEU A 373 23.36 -15.99 12.75
C LEU A 373 24.23 -16.82 11.80
N GLU A 374 24.54 -16.25 10.63
CA GLU A 374 25.46 -16.83 9.65
C GLU A 374 26.76 -16.01 9.62
N VAL A 375 27.92 -16.68 9.57
CA VAL A 375 29.21 -16.06 9.26
C VAL A 375 29.45 -16.20 7.76
N ALA A 376 29.40 -15.11 7.02
CA ALA A 376 29.59 -15.11 5.57
C ALA A 376 31.08 -15.21 5.19
N HIS A 377 31.94 -14.50 5.92
CA HIS A 377 33.39 -14.46 5.77
C HIS A 377 34.04 -14.24 7.13
N GLU A 378 35.26 -14.75 7.31
CA GLU A 378 36.06 -14.57 8.53
C GLU A 378 37.56 -14.66 8.23
N GLY A 379 38.37 -14.22 9.18
CA GLY A 379 39.82 -14.28 9.13
C GLY A 379 40.48 -12.91 9.29
N PHE A 380 41.18 -12.72 10.40
CA PHE A 380 41.94 -11.51 10.70
C PHE A 380 43.45 -11.71 10.52
N ASP A 381 44.09 -10.85 9.73
CA ASP A 381 45.53 -10.95 9.41
C ASP A 381 46.43 -10.05 10.30
N GLY A 382 45.84 -9.29 11.22
CA GLY A 382 46.54 -8.36 12.10
C GLY A 382 47.04 -7.07 11.43
N LYS A 383 46.79 -6.85 10.13
CA LYS A 383 47.20 -5.66 9.36
C LYS A 383 46.02 -4.91 8.75
N GLU A 384 45.06 -5.64 8.20
CA GLU A 384 43.87 -5.13 7.56
C GLU A 384 42.62 -5.80 8.17
N CYS A 385 41.47 -5.17 7.99
CA CYS A 385 40.20 -5.79 8.33
C CYS A 385 39.11 -5.37 7.33
N TRP A 386 38.17 -6.26 7.07
CA TRP A 386 36.92 -5.96 6.38
C TRP A 386 36.03 -5.07 7.25
N VAL A 387 35.36 -4.12 6.61
CA VAL A 387 34.39 -3.22 7.22
C VAL A 387 33.27 -2.91 6.24
N HIS A 388 32.16 -2.38 6.76
CA HIS A 388 31.06 -1.88 5.94
C HIS A 388 30.42 -2.94 5.04
N ALA A 389 30.31 -4.19 5.50
CA ALA A 389 29.50 -5.17 4.79
C ALA A 389 28.04 -4.74 4.75
N ARG A 390 27.48 -4.64 3.54
CA ARG A 390 26.07 -4.31 3.27
C ARG A 390 25.56 -5.27 2.21
N VAL A 391 24.30 -5.69 2.34
CA VAL A 391 23.68 -6.62 1.38
C VAL A 391 22.55 -5.91 0.65
N GLY A 392 22.43 -6.20 -0.64
CA GLY A 392 21.27 -5.89 -1.46
C GLY A 392 20.79 -7.18 -2.12
N THR A 393 19.52 -7.26 -2.47
CA THR A 393 18.92 -8.44 -3.09
C THR A 393 18.43 -8.11 -4.49
N VAL A 394 18.73 -8.97 -5.46
CA VAL A 394 18.19 -8.89 -6.81
C VAL A 394 17.09 -9.94 -6.93
N PRO A 395 15.83 -9.56 -7.23
CA PRO A 395 14.75 -10.52 -7.43
C PRO A 395 15.07 -11.55 -8.51
N GLY A 396 14.85 -12.84 -8.21
CA GLY A 396 15.00 -13.92 -9.19
C GLY A 396 13.69 -14.24 -9.91
N ALA A 397 13.79 -14.80 -11.12
CA ALA A 397 12.62 -15.20 -11.92
C ALA A 397 11.76 -16.29 -11.25
N SER A 398 12.35 -17.10 -10.37
CA SER A 398 11.70 -18.16 -9.58
C SER A 398 11.22 -17.69 -8.20
N GLY A 399 11.34 -16.39 -7.89
CA GLY A 399 10.96 -15.81 -6.59
C GLY A 399 12.07 -15.74 -5.54
N ALA A 400 13.09 -16.61 -5.61
CA ALA A 400 14.24 -16.55 -4.71
C ALA A 400 15.26 -15.49 -5.19
N PRO A 401 15.71 -14.54 -4.33
CA PRO A 401 16.65 -13.50 -4.75
C PRO A 401 18.10 -13.98 -4.78
N THR A 402 18.91 -13.30 -5.60
CA THR A 402 20.37 -13.31 -5.45
C THR A 402 20.78 -12.20 -4.48
N ALA A 403 21.47 -12.55 -3.39
CA ALA A 403 22.03 -11.55 -2.49
C ALA A 403 23.42 -11.10 -2.98
N VAL A 404 23.65 -9.79 -2.99
CA VAL A 404 24.90 -9.13 -3.39
C VAL A 404 25.40 -8.34 -2.20
N MET A 405 26.52 -8.76 -1.62
CA MET A 405 27.20 -8.07 -0.55
C MET A 405 28.28 -7.17 -1.12
N THR A 406 28.37 -5.94 -0.63
CA THR A 406 29.55 -5.08 -0.79
C THR A 406 30.24 -4.89 0.55
N THR A 407 31.56 -4.91 0.58
CA THR A 407 32.40 -4.68 1.77
C THR A 407 33.72 -4.04 1.33
N GLN A 408 34.53 -3.54 2.27
CA GLN A 408 35.80 -2.91 1.92
C GLN A 408 36.88 -3.21 2.96
N LYS A 409 38.13 -3.23 2.51
CA LYS A 409 39.28 -3.34 3.41
C LYS A 409 39.59 -1.99 4.06
N LEU A 410 39.98 -2.06 5.32
CA LEU A 410 40.54 -0.96 6.11
C LEU A 410 41.93 -1.32 6.62
N LEU A 411 42.85 -0.36 6.57
CA LEU A 411 44.19 -0.46 7.17
C LEU A 411 44.15 -0.17 8.67
N LEU A 412 44.58 -1.12 9.52
CA LEU A 412 44.50 -0.99 10.99
C LEU A 412 45.34 0.16 11.58
N SER A 413 46.48 0.47 10.96
CA SER A 413 47.40 1.50 11.44
C SER A 413 46.91 2.93 11.17
N GLY A 414 45.84 3.11 10.40
CA GLY A 414 45.20 4.39 10.11
C GLY A 414 43.77 4.47 10.66
N SER A 415 43.27 5.69 10.84
CA SER A 415 41.84 5.92 11.11
C SER A 415 41.11 6.11 9.80
N ASP A 416 40.11 5.26 9.53
CA ASP A 416 39.23 5.33 8.35
C ASP A 416 39.97 5.32 7.01
N VAL A 417 41.07 4.57 6.91
CA VAL A 417 41.86 4.41 5.68
C VAL A 417 41.34 3.21 4.90
N PHE A 418 40.44 3.47 3.94
CA PHE A 418 39.73 2.44 3.17
C PHE A 418 40.36 2.22 1.78
N TYR A 419 40.22 0.99 1.29
CA TYR A 419 40.55 0.61 -0.08
C TYR A 419 39.27 0.36 -0.90
N ARG A 420 39.45 -0.11 -2.14
CA ARG A 420 38.34 -0.43 -3.05
C ARG A 420 37.32 -1.38 -2.45
N LEU A 421 36.08 -1.23 -2.89
CA LEU A 421 35.01 -2.17 -2.59
C LEU A 421 35.35 -3.56 -3.14
N HIS A 422 34.87 -4.56 -2.42
CA HIS A 422 34.82 -5.95 -2.83
C HIS A 422 33.37 -6.41 -2.76
N GLU A 423 33.03 -7.41 -3.56
CA GLU A 423 31.73 -8.06 -3.52
C GLU A 423 31.82 -9.55 -3.19
N SER A 424 30.72 -10.07 -2.67
CA SER A 424 30.44 -11.49 -2.51
C SER A 424 28.96 -11.73 -2.82
N ARG A 425 28.63 -12.85 -3.44
CA ARG A 425 27.28 -13.16 -3.89
C ARG A 425 26.80 -14.48 -3.31
N LYS A 426 25.49 -14.56 -3.07
CA LYS A 426 24.79 -15.79 -2.70
C LYS A 426 23.60 -15.95 -3.62
N THR A 427 23.69 -16.91 -4.54
CA THR A 427 22.62 -17.21 -5.50
C THR A 427 21.62 -18.21 -4.90
N PRO A 428 20.38 -18.29 -5.41
CA PRO A 428 19.40 -19.27 -4.92
C PRO A 428 19.86 -20.73 -4.97
N GLU A 429 20.75 -21.06 -5.91
CA GLU A 429 21.29 -22.41 -6.11
C GLU A 429 22.45 -22.75 -5.17
N SER A 430 22.98 -21.76 -4.44
CA SER A 430 24.13 -21.91 -3.55
C SER A 430 23.79 -21.58 -2.10
N ASN A 431 24.07 -22.53 -1.21
CA ASN A 431 23.96 -22.30 0.24
C ASN A 431 25.14 -21.51 0.81
N ALA A 432 26.21 -21.26 0.03
CA ALA A 432 27.42 -20.56 0.45
C ALA A 432 27.64 -19.24 -0.30
N TRP A 433 28.30 -18.29 0.37
CA TRP A 433 28.77 -17.04 -0.23
C TRP A 433 29.98 -17.29 -1.14
N SER A 434 30.05 -16.60 -2.27
CA SER A 434 31.24 -16.59 -3.13
C SER A 434 32.42 -15.94 -2.41
N LYS A 435 33.65 -16.25 -2.81
CA LYS A 435 34.83 -15.52 -2.31
C LYS A 435 34.70 -14.02 -2.58
N LEU A 436 35.28 -13.21 -1.69
CA LEU A 436 35.37 -11.77 -1.88
C LEU A 436 36.23 -11.44 -3.11
N SER A 437 35.65 -10.72 -4.07
CA SER A 437 36.34 -10.26 -5.29
C SER A 437 36.33 -8.73 -5.37
N PRO A 438 37.42 -8.10 -5.83
CA PRO A 438 37.49 -6.65 -5.93
C PRO A 438 36.55 -6.10 -7.00
N ILE A 439 36.05 -4.88 -6.79
CA ILE A 439 35.29 -4.12 -7.79
C ILE A 439 36.19 -2.99 -8.29
N ASP A 440 36.72 -3.13 -9.50
CA ASP A 440 37.80 -2.26 -10.00
C ASP A 440 37.39 -0.79 -10.16
N SER A 441 36.11 -0.51 -10.47
CA SER A 441 35.58 0.86 -10.58
C SER A 441 35.69 1.67 -9.29
N PHE A 442 35.86 1.01 -8.14
CA PHE A 442 36.03 1.63 -6.82
C PHE A 442 37.49 1.70 -6.37
N SER A 443 38.46 1.43 -7.26
CA SER A 443 39.88 1.67 -6.98
C SER A 443 40.13 3.11 -6.57
N ARG A 444 41.16 3.34 -5.73
CA ARG A 444 41.55 4.71 -5.38
C ARG A 444 41.95 5.45 -6.65
N GLN A 445 41.45 6.66 -6.79
CA GLN A 445 41.76 7.57 -7.89
C GLN A 445 42.64 8.68 -7.35
N THR A 446 43.72 9.00 -8.06
CA THR A 446 44.74 9.96 -7.62
C THR A 446 44.62 11.28 -8.40
N VAL A 447 44.83 12.40 -7.72
CA VAL A 447 45.02 13.70 -8.36
C VAL A 447 46.37 13.71 -9.07
N GLU A 448 46.35 13.82 -10.40
CA GLU A 448 47.55 13.78 -11.24
C GLU A 448 47.50 14.89 -12.31
N GLY A 449 48.39 15.88 -12.19
CA GLY A 449 48.46 17.03 -13.07
C GLY A 449 47.14 17.82 -13.12
N ASN A 450 46.52 17.89 -14.30
CA ASN A 450 45.22 18.54 -14.49
C ASN A 450 44.03 17.58 -14.31
N HIS A 451 44.27 16.30 -14.05
CA HIS A 451 43.20 15.32 -13.85
C HIS A 451 42.70 15.39 -12.40
N ILE A 452 41.42 15.76 -12.25
CA ILE A 452 40.72 15.75 -10.97
C ILE A 452 39.81 14.51 -10.91
N PRO A 453 40.02 13.59 -9.96
CA PRO A 453 39.17 12.44 -9.75
C PRO A 453 37.69 12.78 -9.51
N ARG A 454 36.82 11.77 -9.66
CA ARG A 454 35.39 11.93 -9.40
C ARG A 454 35.14 12.42 -7.96
N GLY A 455 34.16 13.30 -7.79
CA GLY A 455 33.86 13.96 -6.51
C GLY A 455 34.84 15.06 -6.08
N GLY A 456 35.83 15.41 -6.92
CA GLY A 456 36.73 16.55 -6.70
C GLY A 456 36.35 17.81 -7.48
N LYS A 457 35.44 17.68 -8.48
CA LYS A 457 34.96 18.79 -9.31
C LYS A 457 34.34 19.89 -8.44
N GLY A 458 34.78 21.13 -8.63
CA GLY A 458 34.37 22.29 -7.83
C GLY A 458 35.08 22.44 -6.48
N ALA A 459 36.01 21.54 -6.14
CA ALA A 459 36.83 21.58 -4.95
C ALA A 459 38.34 21.58 -5.26
N GLU A 460 38.72 22.00 -6.47
CA GLU A 460 40.09 21.97 -6.98
C GLU A 460 41.05 22.73 -6.05
N ALA A 461 40.59 23.82 -5.44
CA ALA A 461 41.38 24.61 -4.49
C ALA A 461 41.70 23.86 -3.16
N MET A 462 41.00 22.77 -2.84
CA MET A 462 41.22 21.96 -1.63
C MET A 462 42.18 20.78 -1.86
N LEU A 463 42.37 20.39 -3.13
CA LEU A 463 43.08 19.19 -3.55
C LEU A 463 44.50 19.53 -4.01
N GLN A 464 45.42 18.58 -3.86
CA GLN A 464 46.80 18.68 -4.35
C GLN A 464 47.23 17.39 -5.05
N GLU A 465 48.30 17.48 -5.85
CA GLU A 465 48.95 16.32 -6.47
C GLU A 465 49.18 15.19 -5.45
N GLY A 466 48.80 13.97 -5.81
CA GLY A 466 48.94 12.78 -4.98
C GLY A 466 47.87 12.60 -3.89
N ASP A 467 46.89 13.50 -3.77
CA ASP A 467 45.67 13.19 -3.00
C ASP A 467 44.88 12.08 -3.67
N GLU A 468 44.28 11.19 -2.88
CA GLU A 468 43.52 10.04 -3.37
C GLU A 468 42.06 10.08 -2.92
N THR A 469 41.15 9.56 -3.73
CA THR A 469 39.73 9.39 -3.39
C THR A 469 39.21 7.99 -3.69
N THR A 470 38.21 7.55 -2.92
CA THR A 470 37.40 6.36 -3.20
C THR A 470 36.02 6.53 -2.56
N VAL A 471 35.16 5.52 -2.70
CA VAL A 471 33.84 5.47 -2.05
C VAL A 471 33.92 4.61 -0.78
N CYS A 472 33.27 5.07 0.28
CA CYS A 472 33.06 4.28 1.50
C CYS A 472 31.59 4.23 1.91
N ASP A 473 31.30 3.36 2.88
CA ASP A 473 29.96 3.21 3.48
C ASP A 473 28.86 2.89 2.46
N PHE A 474 29.19 2.06 1.47
CA PHE A 474 28.34 1.78 0.30
C PHE A 474 27.25 0.76 0.60
N VAL A 475 25.99 1.10 0.30
CA VAL A 475 24.78 0.31 0.55
C VAL A 475 24.09 -0.03 -0.76
N PRO A 476 24.12 -1.30 -1.22
CA PRO A 476 23.35 -1.76 -2.38
C PRO A 476 21.89 -2.01 -1.99
N GLN A 477 20.95 -1.46 -2.75
CA GLN A 477 19.51 -1.69 -2.56
C GLN A 477 18.78 -1.72 -3.90
N TRP A 478 17.89 -2.70 -4.07
CA TRP A 478 17.10 -2.86 -5.28
C TRP A 478 16.12 -1.69 -5.45
N HIS A 479 16.12 -1.11 -6.64
CA HIS A 479 15.20 -0.07 -7.03
C HIS A 479 14.19 -0.65 -8.02
N ALA A 480 12.98 -0.92 -7.54
CA ALA A 480 11.98 -1.70 -8.28
C ALA A 480 11.53 -1.03 -9.59
N ALA A 481 11.28 0.27 -9.57
CA ALA A 481 10.81 1.01 -10.75
C ALA A 481 11.80 0.98 -11.92
N SER A 482 13.11 0.98 -11.64
CA SER A 482 14.14 0.88 -12.69
C SER A 482 14.63 -0.56 -12.91
N GLN A 483 14.28 -1.49 -12.03
CA GLN A 483 14.78 -2.87 -12.01
C GLN A 483 16.31 -2.95 -12.01
N ARG A 484 16.96 -2.08 -11.22
CA ARG A 484 18.41 -2.02 -11.05
C ARG A 484 18.80 -2.10 -9.59
N LEU A 485 19.98 -2.65 -9.30
CA LEU A 485 20.55 -2.56 -7.97
C LEU A 485 21.30 -1.24 -7.85
N LEU A 486 20.72 -0.28 -7.15
CA LEU A 486 21.29 1.05 -6.94
C LEU A 486 22.04 1.06 -5.61
N GLY A 487 23.35 1.29 -5.66
CA GLY A 487 24.18 1.42 -4.49
C GLY A 487 24.52 2.88 -4.18
N ILE A 488 24.40 3.27 -2.90
CA ILE A 488 24.71 4.62 -2.43
C ILE A 488 25.81 4.57 -1.37
N GLY A 489 26.77 5.49 -1.44
CA GLY A 489 27.75 5.72 -0.40
C GLY A 489 28.23 7.17 -0.43
N GLN A 490 29.48 7.38 -0.05
CA GLN A 490 30.07 8.71 -0.02
C GLN A 490 31.54 8.71 -0.41
N THR A 491 32.01 9.83 -0.94
CA THR A 491 33.44 9.98 -1.23
C THR A 491 34.24 10.23 0.04
N VAL A 492 35.44 9.68 0.08
CA VAL A 492 36.43 9.90 1.13
C VAL A 492 37.78 10.22 0.49
N TRP A 493 38.44 11.23 1.04
CA TRP A 493 39.68 11.78 0.49
C TRP A 493 40.84 11.59 1.45
N TYR A 494 42.00 11.21 0.90
CA TYR A 494 43.22 10.92 1.61
C TYR A 494 44.37 11.81 1.16
N ARG A 495 45.18 12.22 2.13
CA ARG A 495 46.49 12.85 1.92
C ARG A 495 47.52 12.12 2.75
N ASN A 496 48.59 11.64 2.13
CA ASN A 496 49.61 10.83 2.80
C ASN A 496 49.01 9.62 3.55
N ASN A 497 48.06 8.94 2.92
CA ASN A 497 47.33 7.79 3.47
C ASN A 497 46.61 8.08 4.80
N ARG A 498 46.11 9.31 4.98
CA ARG A 498 45.26 9.73 6.11
C ARG A 498 44.05 10.50 5.60
N VAL A 499 42.88 10.29 6.20
CA VAL A 499 41.67 11.04 5.85
C VAL A 499 41.90 12.54 6.05
N MET A 500 41.62 13.33 5.01
CA MET A 500 41.71 14.78 5.07
C MET A 500 40.67 15.36 6.03
N HIS A 501 41.07 16.19 6.99
CA HIS A 501 40.15 16.77 7.97
C HIS A 501 39.14 17.72 7.32
N VAL A 502 39.63 18.66 6.50
CA VAL A 502 38.83 19.48 5.59
C VAL A 502 38.93 18.86 4.21
N ARG A 503 37.79 18.50 3.62
CA ARG A 503 37.73 17.79 2.35
C ARG A 503 36.40 18.03 1.65
N PRO A 504 36.35 17.92 0.32
CA PRO A 504 35.09 17.70 -0.35
C PRO A 504 34.50 16.35 0.09
N ARG A 505 33.19 16.31 0.25
CA ARG A 505 32.43 15.06 0.42
C ARG A 505 31.24 15.15 -0.51
N GLY A 506 31.05 14.10 -1.30
CA GLY A 506 29.91 13.94 -2.20
C GLY A 506 29.16 12.66 -1.91
N VAL A 507 27.87 12.67 -2.25
CA VAL A 507 27.01 11.49 -2.27
C VAL A 507 27.37 10.68 -3.51
N ALA A 508 28.07 9.56 -3.32
CA ALA A 508 28.49 8.69 -4.40
C ALA A 508 27.44 7.61 -4.65
N TYR A 509 27.25 7.21 -5.91
CA TYR A 509 26.36 6.11 -6.25
C TYR A 509 26.89 5.31 -7.44
N SER A 510 26.49 4.06 -7.55
CA SER A 510 26.70 3.23 -8.73
C SER A 510 25.49 2.32 -8.95
N VAL A 511 25.35 1.83 -10.16
CA VAL A 511 24.22 1.00 -10.59
C VAL A 511 24.75 -0.32 -11.12
N MET A 512 24.14 -1.42 -10.73
CA MET A 512 24.35 -2.72 -11.34
C MET A 512 23.10 -3.15 -12.10
N ASP A 513 23.27 -3.49 -13.38
CA ASP A 513 22.25 -4.15 -14.17
C ASP A 513 22.26 -5.65 -13.87
N PRO A 514 21.15 -6.25 -13.44
CA PRO A 514 21.13 -7.68 -13.13
C PRO A 514 21.46 -8.57 -14.34
N GLN A 515 21.25 -8.09 -15.58
CA GLN A 515 21.51 -8.88 -16.79
C GLN A 515 23.01 -9.16 -17.02
N ASN A 516 23.88 -8.21 -16.67
CA ASN A 516 25.34 -8.37 -16.82
C ASN A 516 26.05 -8.60 -15.48
N SER A 517 25.37 -8.34 -14.35
CA SER A 517 25.90 -8.51 -13.01
C SER A 517 27.17 -7.70 -12.73
N ILE A 518 27.40 -6.59 -13.43
CA ILE A 518 28.59 -5.74 -13.27
C ILE A 518 28.16 -4.37 -12.75
N TRP A 519 28.89 -3.86 -11.75
CA TRP A 519 28.73 -2.48 -11.28
C TRP A 519 29.28 -1.50 -12.32
N ASN A 520 28.47 -0.51 -12.66
CA ASN A 520 28.93 0.62 -13.44
C ASN A 520 29.98 1.43 -12.69
N ASP A 521 30.63 2.31 -13.43
CA ASP A 521 31.43 3.36 -12.87
C ASP A 521 30.61 4.24 -11.93
N TRP A 522 31.12 4.45 -10.71
CA TRP A 522 30.40 5.28 -9.74
C TRP A 522 30.40 6.76 -10.16
N LYS A 523 29.32 7.45 -9.81
CA LYS A 523 29.03 8.86 -10.06
C LYS A 523 28.83 9.60 -8.74
N VAL A 524 28.75 10.92 -8.79
CA VAL A 524 28.39 11.75 -7.63
C VAL A 524 27.09 12.47 -7.96
N LEU A 525 26.14 12.47 -7.01
CA LEU A 525 24.89 13.21 -7.15
C LEU A 525 25.20 14.71 -7.24
N GLU A 526 24.70 15.36 -8.29
CA GLU A 526 24.81 16.80 -8.45
C GLU A 526 23.78 17.49 -7.55
N LEU A 527 24.28 18.07 -6.45
CA LEU A 527 23.49 18.84 -5.49
C LEU A 527 23.53 20.34 -5.82
N PRO A 528 22.57 21.15 -5.32
CA PRO A 528 22.61 22.60 -5.48
C PRO A 528 23.94 23.20 -5.04
N ASN A 529 24.36 24.27 -5.72
CA ASN A 529 25.59 24.99 -5.40
C ASN A 529 25.46 25.85 -4.13
N GLU A 530 25.28 25.17 -2.98
CA GLU A 530 25.19 25.79 -1.66
C GLU A 530 26.41 25.40 -0.82
N PRO A 531 26.94 26.31 0.03
CA PRO A 531 28.13 26.04 0.84
C PRO A 531 28.04 24.78 1.72
N GLN A 532 26.83 24.40 2.16
CA GLN A 532 26.63 23.21 2.98
C GLN A 532 26.80 21.90 2.20
N PHE A 533 26.55 21.88 0.89
CA PHE A 533 26.65 20.69 0.06
C PHE A 533 28.08 20.41 -0.44
N GLN A 534 29.02 21.32 -0.22
CA GLN A 534 30.46 21.06 -0.46
C GLN A 534 31.02 19.93 0.43
N ASN A 535 30.35 19.66 1.56
CA ASN A 535 30.62 18.49 2.40
C ASN A 535 29.30 17.78 2.70
N ALA A 536 28.74 17.06 1.72
CA ALA A 536 27.52 16.28 1.85
C ALA A 536 27.78 14.79 1.58
N GLY A 537 27.27 13.92 2.44
CA GLY A 537 27.42 12.48 2.30
C GLY A 537 26.15 11.73 2.63
N SER A 538 26.07 10.52 2.08
CA SER A 538 25.01 9.54 2.35
C SER A 538 25.66 8.17 2.66
N GLY A 539 26.58 8.18 3.62
CA GLY A 539 27.29 6.98 4.04
C GLY A 539 26.42 6.10 4.92
N SER A 540 26.28 4.82 4.56
CA SER A 540 25.44 3.84 5.26
C SER A 540 24.00 4.32 5.43
N ALA A 541 23.47 5.07 4.47
CA ALA A 541 22.11 5.58 4.56
C ALA A 541 21.10 4.47 4.23
N GLN A 542 19.98 4.47 4.94
CA GLN A 542 18.79 3.71 4.60
C GLN A 542 17.81 4.64 3.89
N ARG A 543 17.61 4.45 2.59
CA ARG A 543 16.74 5.29 1.76
C ARG A 543 15.33 4.71 1.65
N VAL A 544 14.38 5.54 1.25
CA VAL A 544 13.03 5.09 0.86
C VAL A 544 12.83 5.39 -0.62
N ASP A 545 12.39 4.39 -1.38
CA ASP A 545 12.03 4.54 -2.79
C ASP A 545 10.50 4.76 -2.87
N LEU A 546 10.05 5.82 -3.55
CA LEU A 546 8.64 6.21 -3.71
C LEU A 546 7.98 5.47 -4.89
N PRO A 547 6.65 5.28 -4.88
CA PRO A 547 5.91 4.75 -6.03
C PRO A 547 6.19 5.59 -7.28
N GLY A 548 6.69 4.97 -8.35
CA GLY A 548 7.12 5.66 -9.57
C GLY A 548 8.65 5.85 -9.72
N GLY A 549 9.43 5.54 -8.67
CA GLY A 549 10.89 5.46 -8.75
C GLY A 549 11.67 6.72 -8.36
N ASP A 550 11.01 7.71 -7.74
CA ASP A 550 11.75 8.77 -7.05
C ASP A 550 12.34 8.21 -5.75
N VAL A 551 13.53 8.67 -5.36
CA VAL A 551 14.29 8.21 -4.20
C VAL A 551 14.35 9.31 -3.16
N LEU A 552 13.87 9.04 -1.94
CA LEU A 552 14.10 9.86 -0.75
C LEU A 552 15.41 9.44 -0.09
N LEU A 553 16.43 10.27 -0.30
CA LEU A 553 17.79 9.99 0.10
C LEU A 553 18.21 10.80 1.33
N PRO A 554 18.52 10.14 2.47
CA PRO A 554 19.06 10.82 3.62
C PRO A 554 20.47 11.32 3.37
N VAL A 555 20.70 12.60 3.61
CA VAL A 555 21.99 13.27 3.43
C VAL A 555 22.34 13.99 4.72
N TYR A 556 23.59 13.88 5.14
CA TYR A 556 24.14 14.76 6.16
C TYR A 556 25.21 15.65 5.55
N CYS A 557 25.12 16.93 5.84
CA CYS A 557 25.91 17.96 5.20
C CYS A 557 26.40 19.00 6.19
N LYS A 558 27.44 19.74 5.82
CA LYS A 558 27.90 20.90 6.57
C LYS A 558 28.70 21.82 5.67
N ARG A 559 28.78 23.08 6.05
CA ARG A 559 29.81 23.94 5.48
C ARG A 559 31.20 23.40 5.88
N PRO A 560 32.19 23.36 4.97
CA PRO A 560 33.50 22.77 5.25
C PRO A 560 34.22 23.35 6.48
N ASP A 561 33.98 24.63 6.78
CA ASP A 561 34.56 25.38 7.91
C ASP A 561 33.83 25.16 9.24
N GLN A 562 32.63 24.57 9.23
CA GLN A 562 31.81 24.35 10.43
C GLN A 562 32.09 23.00 11.07
N LYS A 563 31.86 22.89 12.39
CA LYS A 563 32.00 21.61 13.13
C LYS A 563 30.76 20.74 12.95
N GLN A 564 29.57 21.33 13.09
CA GLN A 564 28.29 20.62 13.14
C GLN A 564 27.78 20.23 11.75
N TYR A 565 27.32 18.98 11.65
CA TYR A 565 26.52 18.45 10.56
C TYR A 565 25.04 18.73 10.79
N SER A 566 24.33 18.92 9.68
CA SER A 566 22.89 18.87 9.60
C SER A 566 22.47 17.62 8.84
N SER A 567 21.33 17.04 9.18
CA SER A 567 20.70 15.93 8.45
C SER A 567 19.43 16.42 7.75
N LEU A 568 19.23 16.02 6.50
CA LEU A 568 18.06 16.36 5.68
C LEU A 568 17.76 15.22 4.70
N ILE A 569 16.59 15.25 4.07
CA ILE A 569 16.24 14.34 2.99
C ILE A 569 16.29 15.08 1.64
N VAL A 570 16.95 14.45 0.66
CA VAL A 570 16.98 14.88 -0.74
C VAL A 570 16.08 13.97 -1.56
N ARG A 571 15.15 14.54 -2.32
CA ARG A 571 14.37 13.80 -3.32
C ARG A 571 15.12 13.79 -4.65
N CYS A 572 15.33 12.60 -5.20
CA CYS A 572 15.95 12.39 -6.49
C CYS A 572 15.02 11.64 -7.44
N ARG A 573 15.03 11.98 -8.73
CA ARG A 573 14.44 11.12 -9.78
C ARG A 573 15.51 10.20 -10.33
N PHE A 574 15.23 8.90 -10.38
CA PHE A 574 16.17 7.91 -10.89
C PHE A 574 15.69 7.34 -12.23
N ASP A 575 16.46 7.57 -13.29
CA ASP A 575 16.14 7.06 -14.64
C ASP A 575 16.66 5.64 -14.92
N GLY A 576 17.28 5.01 -13.92
CA GLY A 576 17.92 3.70 -14.02
C GLY A 576 19.43 3.75 -14.26
N ASP A 577 20.01 4.92 -14.51
CA ASP A 577 21.46 5.11 -14.62
C ASP A 577 21.96 6.32 -13.82
N THR A 578 21.19 7.40 -13.77
CA THR A 578 21.57 8.67 -13.15
C THR A 578 20.51 9.11 -12.13
N LEU A 579 20.98 9.49 -10.94
CA LEU A 579 20.15 10.16 -9.93
C LEU A 579 20.16 11.66 -10.20
N HIS A 580 18.97 12.22 -10.41
CA HIS A 580 18.78 13.65 -10.68
C HIS A 580 18.14 14.31 -9.47
N TYR A 581 18.77 15.37 -8.94
CA TYR A 581 18.21 16.15 -7.84
C TYR A 581 16.90 16.85 -8.26
N ILE A 582 15.86 16.73 -7.42
CA ILE A 582 14.58 17.44 -7.57
C ILE A 582 14.48 18.55 -6.53
N GLU A 583 14.49 18.18 -5.25
CA GLU A 583 14.33 19.10 -4.12
C GLU A 583 14.90 18.49 -2.83
N HIS A 584 14.94 19.27 -1.74
CA HIS A 584 15.29 18.78 -0.41
C HIS A 584 14.44 19.45 0.67
N GLY A 585 14.28 18.76 1.80
CA GLY A 585 13.50 19.26 2.93
C GLY A 585 14.30 20.08 3.95
N ASN A 586 13.76 20.25 5.15
CA ASN A 586 14.41 21.05 6.20
C ASN A 586 15.66 20.36 6.78
N ALA A 587 16.63 21.17 7.18
CA ALA A 587 17.90 20.69 7.75
C ALA A 587 17.84 20.64 9.28
N LEU A 588 18.02 19.46 9.87
CA LEU A 588 18.01 19.22 11.31
C LEU A 588 19.43 19.23 11.89
N THR A 589 19.67 20.04 12.93
CA THR A 589 20.98 20.08 13.62
C THR A 589 20.83 20.46 15.09
N ILE A 590 21.86 20.17 15.88
CA ILE A 590 21.98 20.58 17.30
C ILE A 590 23.41 21.06 17.60
N PRO A 591 23.59 22.01 18.53
CA PRO A 591 24.90 22.56 18.90
C PRO A 591 25.68 21.63 19.86
N VAL A 592 25.66 20.32 19.61
CA VAL A 592 26.31 19.29 20.44
C VAL A 592 27.30 18.50 19.59
N GLU A 593 28.58 18.59 19.96
CA GLU A 593 29.68 17.89 19.27
C GLU A 593 29.66 18.06 17.75
N ARG A 594 29.50 16.97 16.98
CA ARG A 594 29.47 17.00 15.51
C ARG A 594 28.10 17.34 14.93
N GLY A 595 27.08 17.64 15.75
CA GLY A 595 25.71 17.84 15.27
C GLY A 595 25.03 16.52 14.88
N MET A 596 24.24 16.56 13.82
CA MET A 596 23.37 15.47 13.37
C MET A 596 23.92 14.84 12.10
N ALA A 597 24.32 13.57 12.16
CA ALA A 597 24.97 12.87 11.06
C ALA A 597 24.37 11.49 10.82
N GLU A 598 24.67 10.93 9.63
CA GLU A 598 24.35 9.55 9.23
C GLU A 598 22.90 9.13 9.53
N PRO A 599 21.91 9.85 8.96
CA PRO A 599 20.51 9.52 9.14
C PRO A 599 20.08 8.27 8.37
N SER A 600 19.10 7.56 8.91
CA SER A 600 18.45 6.40 8.26
C SER A 600 16.94 6.59 8.27
N LEU A 601 16.32 6.43 7.10
CA LEU A 601 14.90 6.72 6.86
C LEU A 601 14.11 5.43 6.69
N THR A 602 12.86 5.46 7.17
CA THR A 602 11.86 4.45 6.83
C THR A 602 10.48 5.09 6.72
N HIS A 603 9.55 4.38 6.08
CA HIS A 603 8.14 4.71 6.04
C HIS A 603 7.37 3.58 6.74
N TYR A 604 6.50 3.95 7.66
CA TYR A 604 5.65 3.02 8.39
C TYR A 604 4.33 3.71 8.69
N ASP A 605 3.22 3.06 8.33
CA ASP A 605 1.89 3.44 8.83
C ASP A 605 1.51 4.90 8.51
N GLY A 606 1.74 5.29 7.24
CA GLY A 606 1.46 6.63 6.70
C GLY A 606 2.45 7.73 7.09
N ARG A 607 3.52 7.41 7.84
CA ARG A 607 4.50 8.40 8.33
C ARG A 607 5.94 7.98 8.04
N TYR A 608 6.81 8.98 7.94
CA TYR A 608 8.25 8.80 7.78
C TYR A 608 8.98 8.97 9.10
N TYR A 609 9.96 8.11 9.36
CA TYR A 609 10.77 8.13 10.57
C TYR A 609 12.25 8.18 10.21
N MET A 610 12.96 9.14 10.77
CA MET A 610 14.39 9.32 10.55
C MET A 610 15.15 9.11 11.86
N THR A 611 16.03 8.11 11.91
CA THR A 611 17.03 8.03 12.99
C THR A 611 18.20 8.94 12.68
N ILE A 612 18.85 9.45 13.72
CA ILE A 612 19.98 10.39 13.57
C ILE A 612 21.06 10.04 14.60
N ARG A 613 22.32 9.98 14.15
CA ARG A 613 23.47 9.74 15.01
C ARG A 613 24.04 11.06 15.54
N ASN A 614 24.40 11.08 16.82
CA ASN A 614 25.22 12.11 17.45
C ASN A 614 26.25 11.49 18.42
N ASP A 615 27.26 12.26 18.83
CA ASP A 615 28.33 11.80 19.73
C ASP A 615 27.86 11.50 21.16
N GLN A 616 26.73 12.02 21.62
CA GLN A 616 26.27 11.85 23.00
C GLN A 616 25.01 10.99 23.13
N HIS A 617 24.09 11.08 22.16
CA HIS A 617 22.82 10.34 22.14
C HIS A 617 22.44 9.96 20.71
N GLY A 618 21.56 8.97 20.56
CA GLY A 618 20.78 8.75 19.34
C GLY A 618 19.49 9.59 19.35
N TYR A 619 19.01 9.97 18.18
CA TYR A 619 17.80 10.76 18.00
C TYR A 619 16.87 10.17 16.95
N VAL A 620 15.61 10.61 16.98
CA VAL A 620 14.55 10.30 16.01
C VAL A 620 13.75 11.54 15.67
N ALA A 621 13.32 11.67 14.42
CA ALA A 621 12.39 12.69 13.95
C ALA A 621 11.32 12.05 13.05
N THR A 622 10.16 12.67 12.95
CA THR A 622 9.02 12.22 12.13
C THR A 622 8.68 13.23 11.05
N SER A 623 8.02 12.77 9.98
CA SER A 623 7.51 13.60 8.88
C SER A 623 6.30 12.93 8.23
N ASP A 624 5.36 13.72 7.72
CA ASP A 624 4.21 13.21 6.97
C ASP A 624 4.48 13.14 5.46
N ASP A 625 5.42 13.96 4.93
CA ASP A 625 5.75 14.03 3.50
C ASP A 625 7.12 13.41 3.15
N GLY A 626 7.92 13.06 4.16
CA GLY A 626 9.25 12.47 4.01
C GLY A 626 10.35 13.47 3.64
N LEU A 627 10.04 14.78 3.60
CA LEU A 627 10.99 15.86 3.37
C LEU A 627 11.09 16.79 4.58
N HIS A 628 9.96 17.21 5.13
CA HIS A 628 9.89 18.17 6.23
C HIS A 628 9.68 17.45 7.55
N PHE A 629 10.75 17.37 8.35
CA PHE A 629 10.77 16.66 9.63
C PHE A 629 10.58 17.59 10.82
N ASP A 630 9.92 17.06 11.84
CA ASP A 630 9.75 17.68 13.15
C ASP A 630 11.10 17.80 13.91
N GLU A 631 11.08 18.51 15.04
CA GLU A 631 12.25 18.63 15.90
C GLU A 631 12.74 17.24 16.40
N PRO A 632 14.06 16.95 16.29
CA PRO A 632 14.61 15.68 16.74
C PRO A 632 14.43 15.41 18.24
N GLN A 633 13.92 14.23 18.56
CA GLN A 633 13.76 13.74 19.93
C GLN A 633 14.88 12.76 20.29
N ARG A 634 15.37 12.81 21.53
CA ARG A 634 16.34 11.84 22.04
C ARG A 634 15.67 10.49 22.23
N TRP A 635 16.35 9.42 21.83
CA TRP A 635 15.87 8.08 22.11
C TRP A 635 15.83 7.80 23.62
N LYS A 636 14.68 7.25 24.03
CA LYS A 636 14.45 6.72 25.37
C LYS A 636 13.80 5.36 25.26
N PHE A 637 13.92 4.59 26.33
CA PHE A 637 13.06 3.45 26.55
C PHE A 637 11.66 3.91 26.97
N ASP A 638 10.68 3.03 26.82
CA ASP A 638 9.30 3.16 27.32
C ASP A 638 9.23 3.57 28.81
N ASP A 639 10.16 3.08 29.64
CA ASP A 639 10.34 3.46 31.05
C ASP A 639 10.90 4.88 31.28
N GLY A 640 11.13 5.65 30.21
CA GLY A 640 11.60 7.03 30.24
C GLY A 640 13.12 7.20 30.44
N LYS A 641 13.88 6.11 30.62
CA LYS A 641 15.34 6.18 30.74
C LYS A 641 16.00 6.36 29.38
N ASP A 642 17.19 6.95 29.39
CA ASP A 642 18.04 7.10 28.21
C ASP A 642 18.33 5.73 27.56
N LEU A 643 18.26 5.66 26.23
CA LEU A 643 18.57 4.43 25.49
C LEU A 643 20.03 3.99 25.68
N GLY A 644 20.93 4.95 25.92
CA GLY A 644 22.37 4.70 26.01
C GLY A 644 23.05 4.47 24.66
N SER A 645 22.32 4.61 23.56
CA SER A 645 22.85 4.62 22.20
C SER A 645 23.52 5.97 21.93
N TYR A 646 24.75 5.93 21.44
CA TYR A 646 25.55 7.11 21.13
C TYR A 646 26.66 6.76 20.17
N ASN A 647 27.17 7.75 19.44
CA ASN A 647 28.33 7.59 18.57
C ASN A 647 28.20 6.50 17.50
N THR A 648 27.02 5.94 17.23
CA THR A 648 26.78 4.79 16.34
C THR A 648 25.61 5.07 15.42
N GLN A 649 25.62 4.45 14.24
CA GLN A 649 24.44 4.46 13.37
C GLN A 649 23.34 3.63 13.99
N GLN A 650 22.12 3.97 13.60
CA GLN A 650 20.90 3.25 13.91
C GLN A 650 20.20 2.99 12.58
N HIS A 651 19.53 1.85 12.46
CA HIS A 651 18.74 1.51 11.28
C HIS A 651 17.38 0.98 11.68
N TRP A 652 16.43 1.14 10.77
CA TRP A 652 15.11 0.58 10.93
C TRP A 652 15.06 -0.83 10.37
N VAL A 653 14.36 -1.69 11.07
CA VAL A 653 13.77 -2.90 10.51
C VAL A 653 12.26 -2.69 10.53
N THR A 654 11.66 -2.64 9.35
CA THR A 654 10.24 -2.28 9.19
C THR A 654 9.45 -3.50 8.74
N HIS A 655 8.41 -3.81 9.50
CA HIS A 655 7.41 -4.82 9.21
C HIS A 655 6.06 -4.13 9.00
N SER A 656 5.16 -4.69 8.19
CA SER A 656 3.80 -4.14 8.01
C SER A 656 3.08 -3.92 9.34
N ASN A 657 3.32 -4.81 10.29
CA ASN A 657 2.63 -4.84 11.60
C ASN A 657 3.54 -4.35 12.74
N GLY A 658 4.71 -3.76 12.45
CA GLY A 658 5.57 -3.24 13.52
C GLY A 658 6.86 -2.57 13.06
N LEU A 659 7.34 -1.63 13.88
CA LEU A 659 8.55 -0.85 13.64
C LEU A 659 9.63 -1.22 14.66
N PHE A 660 10.86 -1.47 14.21
CA PHE A 660 11.96 -1.88 15.07
C PHE A 660 13.22 -1.07 14.84
N LEU A 661 13.95 -0.79 15.92
CA LEU A 661 15.22 -0.09 15.91
C LEU A 661 16.37 -1.08 16.13
N VAL A 662 17.37 -1.05 15.25
CA VAL A 662 18.63 -1.77 15.43
C VAL A 662 19.71 -0.78 15.88
N TYR A 663 20.38 -1.07 16.99
CA TYR A 663 21.29 -0.13 17.66
C TYR A 663 22.33 -0.82 18.55
N THR A 664 23.27 -0.02 19.07
CA THR A 664 24.21 -0.45 20.13
C THR A 664 24.07 0.51 21.31
N ARG A 665 24.34 0.07 22.54
CA ARG A 665 24.21 0.90 23.74
C ARG A 665 25.21 0.53 24.84
N ARG A 666 25.48 1.50 25.72
CA ARG A 666 26.16 1.27 26.99
C ARG A 666 25.28 0.50 27.98
N GLY A 667 25.90 0.03 29.07
CA GLY A 667 25.18 -0.65 30.16
C GLY A 667 24.75 -2.07 29.79
N ALA A 668 25.49 -2.73 28.89
CA ALA A 668 25.32 -4.12 28.52
C ALA A 668 26.53 -4.98 28.93
N ASN A 669 27.25 -4.55 29.97
CA ASN A 669 28.52 -5.16 30.42
C ASN A 669 29.59 -5.21 29.32
N ASN A 670 29.73 -4.11 28.57
CA ASN A 670 30.51 -4.01 27.33
C ASN A 670 31.53 -2.86 27.36
N ASP A 671 31.99 -2.46 28.54
CA ASP A 671 32.91 -1.33 28.72
C ASP A 671 34.30 -1.57 28.08
N HIS A 672 34.66 -2.84 27.82
CA HIS A 672 35.86 -3.21 27.06
C HIS A 672 35.71 -2.97 25.56
N VAL A 673 34.48 -2.89 25.04
CA VAL A 673 34.21 -2.63 23.62
C VAL A 673 34.30 -1.13 23.36
N PHE A 674 35.13 -0.73 22.40
CA PHE A 674 35.33 0.67 22.06
C PHE A 674 34.00 1.38 21.72
N ARG A 675 33.66 2.39 22.52
CA ARG A 675 32.41 3.17 22.45
C ARG A 675 31.13 2.34 22.64
N HIS A 676 31.21 1.17 23.28
CA HIS A 676 30.06 0.28 23.52
C HIS A 676 29.33 -0.15 22.23
N ARG A 677 30.06 -0.21 21.11
CA ARG A 677 29.50 -0.50 19.78
C ARG A 677 29.26 -2.00 19.52
N ALA A 678 29.13 -2.81 20.55
CA ALA A 678 28.69 -4.19 20.51
C ALA A 678 28.19 -4.58 21.92
N PRO A 679 27.23 -5.51 22.06
CA PRO A 679 26.58 -6.28 21.00
C PRO A 679 25.62 -5.42 20.17
N LEU A 680 25.15 -5.96 19.04
CA LEU A 680 24.13 -5.34 18.21
C LEU A 680 22.76 -5.77 18.71
N PHE A 681 21.93 -4.81 19.12
CA PHE A 681 20.59 -5.02 19.64
C PHE A 681 19.54 -4.68 18.59
N MET A 682 18.36 -5.29 18.74
CA MET A 682 17.13 -4.88 18.08
C MET A 682 15.99 -4.89 19.09
N ALA A 683 15.11 -3.89 19.02
CA ALA A 683 13.93 -3.77 19.86
C ALA A 683 12.80 -3.07 19.08
N GLN A 684 11.55 -3.37 19.43
CA GLN A 684 10.38 -2.72 18.87
C GLN A 684 10.29 -1.26 19.33
N VAL A 685 9.76 -0.40 18.48
CA VAL A 685 9.52 1.02 18.72
C VAL A 685 8.01 1.25 18.74
N ASP A 686 7.54 2.00 19.73
CA ASP A 686 6.21 2.59 19.69
C ASP A 686 6.24 3.82 18.76
N PRO A 687 5.55 3.79 17.60
CA PRO A 687 5.57 4.86 16.61
C PRO A 687 4.93 6.16 17.12
N ASN A 688 4.04 6.09 18.10
CA ASN A 688 3.33 7.26 18.63
C ASN A 688 4.17 7.99 19.68
N SER A 689 4.74 7.26 20.63
CA SER A 689 5.56 7.86 21.70
C SER A 689 7.03 8.05 21.32
N LEU A 690 7.48 7.47 20.20
CA LEU A 690 8.88 7.45 19.75
C LEU A 690 9.82 6.88 20.82
N ARG A 691 9.39 5.81 21.49
CA ARG A 691 10.15 5.11 22.52
C ARG A 691 10.45 3.68 22.12
N VAL A 692 11.62 3.21 22.55
CA VAL A 692 12.02 1.81 22.39
C VAL A 692 11.39 0.98 23.51
N ILE A 693 10.68 -0.09 23.15
CA ILE A 693 9.99 -0.96 24.13
C ILE A 693 11.03 -1.89 24.77
N ARG A 694 11.37 -1.64 26.04
CA ARG A 694 12.52 -2.30 26.69
C ARG A 694 12.38 -3.82 26.72
N ALA A 695 11.17 -4.32 26.97
CA ALA A 695 10.91 -5.76 27.09
C ALA A 695 11.16 -6.55 25.79
N THR A 696 11.22 -5.87 24.65
CA THR A 696 11.42 -6.51 23.33
C THR A 696 12.88 -6.55 22.89
N GLU A 697 13.81 -5.96 23.67
CA GLU A 697 15.22 -5.88 23.29
C GLU A 697 15.88 -7.26 23.23
N ARG A 698 16.44 -7.60 22.07
CA ARG A 698 17.17 -8.85 21.82
C ARG A 698 18.52 -8.56 21.20
N VAL A 699 19.51 -9.40 21.52
CA VAL A 699 20.83 -9.37 20.86
C VAL A 699 20.69 -10.04 19.50
N LEU A 700 20.98 -9.30 18.42
CA LEU A 700 21.08 -9.85 17.06
C LEU A 700 22.45 -10.45 16.80
N VAL A 701 23.51 -9.75 17.23
CA VAL A 701 24.90 -10.18 17.06
C VAL A 701 25.63 -9.99 18.38
N PRO A 702 26.15 -11.07 18.99
CA PRO A 702 26.89 -10.99 20.25
C PRO A 702 28.22 -10.25 20.07
N GLU A 703 28.74 -9.71 21.17
CA GLU A 703 30.05 -9.05 21.17
C GLU A 703 31.18 -10.05 21.40
N HIS A 704 32.30 -9.83 20.73
CA HIS A 704 33.54 -10.57 20.91
C HIS A 704 34.74 -9.62 21.00
N GLY A 705 34.54 -8.44 21.60
CA GLY A 705 35.51 -7.34 21.72
C GLY A 705 35.58 -6.36 20.54
N ALA A 706 35.35 -6.81 19.30
CA ALA A 706 35.29 -5.93 18.14
C ALA A 706 34.00 -5.09 18.09
N ARG A 707 34.07 -3.92 17.44
CA ARG A 707 32.91 -3.02 17.28
C ARG A 707 32.06 -3.40 16.07
N LEU A 708 30.74 -3.24 16.19
CA LEU A 708 29.70 -3.60 15.22
C LEU A 708 28.85 -2.40 14.74
N GLY A 709 29.26 -1.16 15.05
CA GLY A 709 28.41 0.04 14.90
C GLY A 709 28.12 0.53 13.47
N ASN A 710 28.54 -0.18 12.43
CA ASN A 710 28.28 0.14 11.03
C ASN A 710 27.67 -1.10 10.33
N PHE A 711 26.36 -1.13 10.17
CA PHE A 711 25.57 -2.27 9.68
C PHE A 711 24.55 -1.84 8.63
N GLY A 712 23.95 -2.80 7.92
CA GLY A 712 22.89 -2.57 6.94
C GLY A 712 21.74 -3.53 7.10
N VAL A 713 20.54 -3.06 6.75
CA VAL A 713 19.30 -3.84 6.78
C VAL A 713 18.83 -4.10 5.36
N THR A 714 18.50 -5.35 5.06
CA THR A 714 18.09 -5.79 3.73
C THR A 714 16.88 -6.68 3.85
N ARG A 715 15.80 -6.34 3.16
CA ARG A 715 14.67 -7.24 3.03
C ARG A 715 14.96 -8.31 1.97
N VAL A 716 14.73 -9.56 2.31
CA VAL A 716 15.02 -10.70 1.44
C VAL A 716 13.75 -11.34 0.90
N SER A 717 12.72 -11.43 1.72
CA SER A 717 11.40 -11.90 1.32
C SER A 717 10.33 -11.27 2.22
N LYS A 718 9.08 -11.74 2.10
CA LYS A 718 8.04 -11.42 3.09
C LYS A 718 8.40 -11.97 4.47
N ASP A 719 9.00 -13.15 4.53
CA ASP A 719 9.23 -13.85 5.80
C ASP A 719 10.62 -13.62 6.38
N GLU A 720 11.55 -12.99 5.64
CA GLU A 720 12.94 -12.87 6.05
C GLU A 720 13.55 -11.49 5.79
N THR A 721 14.22 -10.94 6.82
CA THR A 721 14.99 -9.70 6.77
C THR A 721 16.39 -9.94 7.33
N TRP A 722 17.42 -9.40 6.69
CA TRP A 722 18.81 -9.59 7.09
C TRP A 722 19.40 -8.30 7.67
N VAL A 723 20.13 -8.45 8.76
CA VAL A 723 21.02 -7.41 9.30
C VAL A 723 22.46 -7.86 9.08
N SER A 724 23.17 -7.12 8.24
CA SER A 724 24.56 -7.39 7.86
C SER A 724 25.52 -6.47 8.61
N VAL A 725 26.55 -7.04 9.22
CA VAL A 725 27.52 -6.29 10.04
C VAL A 725 28.88 -6.96 10.03
N THR A 726 29.95 -6.17 10.23
CA THR A 726 31.32 -6.68 10.28
C THR A 726 31.97 -6.37 11.61
N GLU A 727 32.71 -7.34 12.15
CA GLU A 727 33.63 -7.10 13.27
C GLU A 727 34.75 -6.16 12.84
N TRP A 728 34.67 -4.91 13.27
CA TRP A 728 35.71 -3.93 12.98
C TRP A 728 36.80 -4.00 14.05
N MET A 729 37.97 -4.45 13.63
CA MET A 729 39.11 -4.85 14.49
C MET A 729 39.93 -3.69 15.06
N GLN A 730 39.30 -2.53 15.34
CA GLN A 730 39.95 -1.36 15.95
C GLN A 730 39.27 -0.99 17.29
N PRO A 731 40.04 -0.71 18.36
CA PRO A 731 41.52 -0.61 18.42
C PRO A 731 42.23 -1.97 18.33
N ALA A 732 43.54 -1.96 18.10
CA ALA A 732 44.33 -3.20 18.03
C ALA A 732 44.28 -4.00 19.35
N GLY A 733 44.27 -5.33 19.26
CA GLY A 733 44.22 -6.22 20.42
C GLY A 733 42.81 -6.61 20.87
N VAL A 734 41.77 -6.35 20.07
CA VAL A 734 40.39 -6.76 20.36
C VAL A 734 40.16 -8.25 20.17
N GLU A 735 40.95 -8.90 19.32
CA GLU A 735 40.92 -10.35 19.04
C GLU A 735 41.16 -11.23 20.27
N LYS A 736 41.77 -10.68 21.33
CA LYS A 736 41.90 -11.38 22.63
C LYS A 736 40.55 -11.74 23.27
N HIS A 737 39.47 -11.10 22.83
CA HIS A 737 38.09 -11.37 23.26
C HIS A 737 37.33 -12.30 22.30
N GLY A 738 37.99 -12.82 21.25
CA GLY A 738 37.44 -13.83 20.34
C GLY A 738 36.96 -13.31 18.98
N SER A 739 37.07 -12.02 18.68
CA SER A 739 36.77 -11.49 17.34
C SER A 739 37.80 -11.93 16.30
N ASP A 740 37.36 -12.22 15.07
CA ASP A 740 38.18 -12.68 13.94
C ASP A 740 37.76 -12.04 12.61
N ASN A 741 37.44 -10.74 12.66
CA ASN A 741 36.98 -9.95 11.53
C ASN A 741 35.79 -10.58 10.76
N ARG A 742 34.88 -11.24 11.49
CA ARG A 742 33.72 -11.91 10.90
C ARG A 742 32.76 -10.92 10.26
N ILE A 743 32.24 -11.29 9.09
CA ILE A 743 31.07 -10.66 8.48
C ILE A 743 29.86 -11.51 8.85
N PHE A 744 29.00 -10.96 9.71
CA PHE A 744 27.77 -11.59 10.16
C PHE A 744 26.58 -11.21 9.29
N ILE A 745 25.72 -12.19 9.06
CA ILE A 745 24.36 -12.03 8.53
C ILE A 745 23.40 -12.56 9.60
N ALA A 746 22.81 -11.64 10.37
CA ALA A 746 21.72 -11.98 11.28
C ALA A 746 20.42 -12.03 10.49
N LYS A 747 19.87 -13.22 10.29
CA LYS A 747 18.61 -13.44 9.58
C LYS A 747 17.47 -13.44 10.58
N LEU A 748 16.59 -12.47 10.41
CA LEU A 748 15.34 -12.32 11.13
C LEU A 748 14.27 -13.05 10.33
N ARG A 749 13.75 -14.14 10.88
CA ARG A 749 12.64 -14.89 10.31
C ARG A 749 11.37 -14.54 11.06
N TRP A 750 10.47 -13.86 10.37
CA TRP A 750 9.21 -13.39 10.93
C TRP A 750 8.24 -14.54 11.15
N ASN A 751 7.49 -14.49 12.24
CA ASN A 751 6.38 -15.43 12.49
C ASN A 751 5.13 -15.10 11.66
N GLN A 752 5.09 -13.91 11.07
CA GLN A 752 4.05 -13.42 10.18
C GLN A 752 4.72 -12.85 8.91
N PRO A 753 4.11 -12.98 7.73
CA PRO A 753 4.63 -12.35 6.52
C PRO A 753 4.65 -10.83 6.65
N ASN A 754 5.75 -10.20 6.21
CA ASN A 754 5.84 -8.76 6.06
C ASN A 754 5.14 -8.34 4.76
N ASP A 755 3.99 -7.68 4.87
CA ASP A 755 3.13 -7.28 3.74
C ASP A 755 3.29 -5.83 3.28
N LEU A 756 4.31 -5.11 3.78
CA LEU A 756 4.93 -4.07 2.94
C LEU A 756 5.18 -4.77 1.60
N ALA A 757 4.72 -4.28 0.44
CA ALA A 757 4.74 -5.15 -0.77
C ALA A 757 6.14 -5.69 -1.01
N SER A 758 6.19 -6.83 -1.72
CA SER A 758 7.39 -7.61 -1.98
C SER A 758 8.55 -6.73 -2.49
N MET A 759 9.73 -7.31 -2.71
CA MET A 759 10.91 -6.61 -3.26
C MET A 759 10.68 -5.86 -4.61
N THR A 760 9.44 -5.72 -5.08
CA THR A 760 8.96 -5.20 -6.36
C THR A 760 8.02 -3.98 -6.24
N SER A 761 7.56 -3.57 -5.05
CA SER A 761 6.71 -2.37 -4.90
C SER A 761 6.65 -1.87 -3.44
N ASN A 762 6.23 -0.60 -3.26
CA ASN A 762 6.07 0.05 -1.94
C ASN A 762 4.59 0.51 -1.80
N PRO A 763 3.66 -0.35 -1.35
CA PRO A 763 2.21 -0.14 -1.49
C PRO A 763 1.62 0.67 -0.34
N GLY A 764 2.41 0.99 0.69
CA GLY A 764 1.98 1.75 1.86
C GLY A 764 2.18 3.26 1.72
N ILE A 765 2.84 3.73 0.66
CA ILE A 765 3.09 5.15 0.44
C ILE A 765 2.03 5.68 -0.52
N SER A 766 1.25 6.68 -0.06
CA SER A 766 0.28 7.37 -0.93
C SER A 766 0.99 8.00 -2.13
N VAL A 767 0.39 7.88 -3.31
CA VAL A 767 0.99 8.37 -4.56
C VAL A 767 0.66 9.84 -4.76
N GLU A 768 1.62 10.72 -4.44
CA GLU A 768 1.48 12.17 -4.69
C GLU A 768 1.86 12.52 -6.15
N THR A 769 0.88 12.52 -7.04
CA THR A 769 1.10 12.71 -8.50
C THR A 769 1.66 14.08 -8.88
N THR A 770 1.36 15.13 -8.10
CA THR A 770 1.89 16.51 -8.26
C THR A 770 3.39 16.57 -8.19
N ALA A 771 4.01 15.71 -7.39
CA ALA A 771 5.46 15.73 -7.25
C ALA A 771 6.18 15.24 -8.54
N TYR A 772 5.47 14.54 -9.42
CA TYR A 772 5.96 14.20 -10.76
C TYR A 772 5.78 15.31 -11.80
N CYS A 773 5.17 16.44 -11.43
CA CYS A 773 5.10 17.65 -12.26
C CYS A 773 6.37 18.50 -12.18
N LYS A 774 7.23 18.27 -11.18
CA LYS A 774 8.51 18.96 -11.06
C LYS A 774 9.57 18.28 -11.95
N PRO A 775 10.20 19.01 -12.90
CA PRO A 775 11.38 18.53 -13.60
C PRO A 775 12.59 18.45 -12.66
N PRO A 776 13.62 17.68 -13.01
CA PRO A 776 14.94 17.85 -12.40
C PRO A 776 15.42 19.29 -12.42
N GLN A 777 16.13 19.72 -11.37
CA GLN A 777 16.60 21.10 -11.26
C GLN A 777 17.47 21.50 -12.46
N ALA A 778 18.35 20.60 -12.91
CA ALA A 778 19.21 20.82 -14.08
C ALA A 778 18.42 21.07 -15.38
N MET A 779 17.16 20.66 -15.44
CA MET A 779 16.32 20.71 -16.65
C MET A 779 15.16 21.71 -16.54
N THR A 780 14.99 22.43 -15.42
CA THR A 780 13.77 23.24 -15.16
C THR A 780 13.52 24.34 -16.20
N GLU A 781 14.59 24.92 -16.76
CA GLU A 781 14.51 26.02 -17.73
C GLU A 781 15.01 25.63 -19.13
N GLU A 782 15.37 24.37 -19.34
CA GLU A 782 15.88 23.90 -20.63
C GLU A 782 14.72 23.72 -21.63
N LEU A 783 14.77 24.42 -22.76
CA LEU A 783 13.76 24.35 -23.82
C LEU A 783 14.26 23.67 -25.10
N GLY A 784 15.55 23.36 -25.20
CA GLY A 784 16.18 22.82 -26.41
C GLY A 784 15.98 23.69 -27.66
N ASP A 785 16.16 23.09 -28.83
CA ASP A 785 15.96 23.75 -30.14
C ASP A 785 14.50 23.71 -30.62
N TYR A 786 13.55 23.37 -29.74
CA TYR A 786 12.15 23.24 -30.07
C TYR A 786 11.48 24.61 -30.29
N ARG A 787 10.65 24.70 -31.34
CA ARG A 787 9.84 25.90 -31.61
C ARG A 787 8.84 26.15 -30.47
N SER A 788 8.88 27.33 -29.84
CA SER A 788 7.94 27.62 -28.74
C SER A 788 6.48 27.65 -29.21
N PRO A 789 5.54 26.95 -28.52
CA PRO A 789 4.11 27.02 -28.82
C PRO A 789 3.50 28.39 -28.48
N LEU A 790 4.20 29.20 -27.66
CA LEU A 790 3.82 30.56 -27.28
C LEU A 790 4.22 31.62 -28.34
N ILE A 791 4.56 31.22 -29.56
CA ILE A 791 4.85 32.15 -30.66
C ILE A 791 3.88 31.87 -31.82
N PHE A 792 3.08 32.87 -32.20
CA PHE A 792 2.19 32.85 -33.38
C PHE A 792 2.99 32.65 -34.69
N GLU A 793 2.33 32.23 -35.78
CA GLU A 793 3.03 32.12 -37.09
C GLU A 793 3.57 33.46 -37.59
N ASN A 794 2.97 34.58 -37.18
CA ASN A 794 3.45 35.92 -37.52
C ASN A 794 4.66 36.40 -36.67
N GLY A 795 5.17 35.56 -35.77
CA GLY A 795 6.32 35.85 -34.89
C GLY A 795 5.97 36.57 -33.58
N THR A 796 4.72 36.96 -33.36
CA THR A 796 4.30 37.59 -32.08
C THR A 796 4.23 36.56 -30.96
N ARG A 797 4.60 36.97 -29.73
CA ARG A 797 4.59 36.10 -28.55
C ARG A 797 3.23 36.18 -27.83
N VAL A 798 2.72 35.03 -27.43
CA VAL A 798 1.60 34.88 -26.49
C VAL A 798 2.09 35.25 -25.10
N THR A 799 1.55 36.30 -24.52
CA THR A 799 1.93 36.79 -23.19
C THR A 799 0.77 36.78 -22.19
N HIS A 800 -0.47 36.56 -22.64
CA HIS A 800 -1.67 36.54 -21.79
C HIS A 800 -2.52 35.31 -22.08
N ALA A 801 -3.16 34.75 -21.03
CA ALA A 801 -4.03 33.58 -21.14
C ALA A 801 -5.15 33.74 -22.19
N SER A 802 -5.69 34.95 -22.36
CA SER A 802 -6.75 35.24 -23.33
C SER A 802 -6.34 35.06 -24.80
N GLN A 803 -5.04 35.06 -25.10
CA GLN A 803 -4.51 34.84 -26.45
C GLN A 803 -4.33 33.35 -26.77
N TRP A 804 -4.31 32.48 -25.75
CA TRP A 804 -4.05 31.06 -25.92
C TRP A 804 -5.09 30.35 -26.81
N PRO A 805 -6.42 30.56 -26.67
CA PRO A 805 -7.39 29.91 -27.55
C PRO A 805 -7.14 30.17 -29.04
N GLN A 806 -6.73 31.38 -29.40
CA GLN A 806 -6.39 31.74 -30.78
C GLN A 806 -5.13 31.00 -31.24
N ARG A 807 -4.05 31.01 -30.44
CA ARG A 807 -2.81 30.30 -30.79
C ARG A 807 -3.02 28.79 -30.86
N ARG A 808 -3.77 28.23 -29.93
CA ARG A 808 -4.14 26.81 -29.90
C ARG A 808 -4.88 26.42 -31.19
N LYS A 809 -5.82 27.24 -31.65
CA LYS A 809 -6.55 27.01 -32.91
C LYS A 809 -5.62 27.06 -34.14
N GLU A 810 -4.64 27.95 -34.14
CA GLU A 810 -3.62 28.04 -35.21
C GLU A 810 -2.77 26.77 -35.28
N ILE A 811 -2.29 26.26 -34.13
CA ILE A 811 -1.54 24.99 -34.05
C ILE A 811 -2.41 23.82 -34.53
N GLN A 812 -3.65 23.73 -34.03
CA GLN A 812 -4.59 22.66 -34.41
C GLN A 812 -4.85 22.66 -35.92
N THR A 813 -5.11 23.83 -36.51
CA THR A 813 -5.41 23.97 -37.95
C THR A 813 -4.21 23.57 -38.80
N ARG A 814 -2.99 23.95 -38.40
CA ARG A 814 -1.75 23.53 -39.06
C ARG A 814 -1.60 22.00 -39.03
N TRP A 815 -1.71 21.39 -37.86
CA TRP A 815 -1.60 19.94 -37.75
C TRP A 815 -2.72 19.21 -38.50
N GLU A 816 -3.96 19.70 -38.49
CA GLU A 816 -5.05 19.12 -39.29
C GLU A 816 -4.74 19.15 -40.79
N SER A 817 -4.19 20.27 -41.30
CA SER A 817 -3.79 20.39 -42.71
C SER A 817 -2.67 19.42 -43.12
N LEU A 818 -1.79 19.07 -42.18
CA LEU A 818 -0.66 18.16 -42.41
C LEU A 818 -1.11 16.70 -42.30
N LEU A 819 -1.93 16.40 -41.30
CA LEU A 819 -2.41 15.05 -40.99
C LEU A 819 -3.58 14.60 -41.86
N GLY A 820 -4.25 15.52 -42.56
CA GLY A 820 -5.44 15.22 -43.35
C GLY A 820 -6.72 15.37 -42.54
N LYS A 821 -7.77 15.85 -43.21
CA LYS A 821 -9.07 16.13 -42.60
C LYS A 821 -9.81 14.83 -42.31
N TRP A 822 -10.28 14.67 -41.08
CA TRP A 822 -11.08 13.52 -40.70
C TRP A 822 -12.38 13.41 -41.53
N PRO A 823 -12.86 12.18 -41.80
CA PRO A 823 -14.23 12.00 -42.28
C PRO A 823 -15.24 12.50 -41.25
N LYS A 824 -16.53 12.58 -41.64
CA LYS A 824 -17.59 13.00 -40.71
C LYS A 824 -17.54 12.13 -39.43
N PRO A 825 -17.47 12.72 -38.22
CA PRO A 825 -17.47 11.96 -36.98
C PRO A 825 -18.71 11.08 -36.84
N ILE A 826 -18.54 9.86 -36.31
CA ILE A 826 -19.64 9.00 -35.88
C ILE A 826 -20.07 9.48 -34.49
N THR A 827 -21.30 9.98 -34.38
CA THR A 827 -21.83 10.59 -33.14
C THR A 827 -22.82 9.70 -32.38
N ASP A 828 -23.22 8.57 -32.97
CA ASP A 828 -24.15 7.59 -32.38
C ASP A 828 -23.72 6.18 -32.82
N PRO A 829 -22.58 5.68 -32.30
CA PRO A 829 -22.07 4.37 -32.64
C PRO A 829 -23.01 3.29 -32.10
N GLN A 830 -23.64 2.52 -32.99
CA GLN A 830 -24.49 1.39 -32.60
C GLN A 830 -23.62 0.27 -32.03
N VAL A 831 -23.80 -0.03 -30.73
CA VAL A 831 -23.04 -1.05 -29.99
C VAL A 831 -23.87 -2.32 -29.87
N THR A 832 -23.32 -3.46 -30.28
CA THR A 832 -23.89 -4.79 -30.03
C THR A 832 -23.04 -5.56 -29.03
N ILE A 833 -23.67 -6.18 -28.04
CA ILE A 833 -22.99 -7.04 -27.06
C ILE A 833 -23.13 -8.48 -27.53
N SER A 834 -22.00 -9.17 -27.75
CA SER A 834 -21.99 -10.57 -28.20
C SER A 834 -21.76 -11.56 -27.06
N GLU A 835 -21.10 -11.12 -25.98
CA GLU A 835 -20.76 -11.94 -24.82
C GLU A 835 -20.72 -11.08 -23.56
N THR A 836 -21.09 -11.65 -22.41
CA THR A 836 -20.93 -11.04 -21.09
C THR A 836 -20.32 -12.07 -20.15
N VAL A 837 -19.25 -11.69 -19.47
CA VAL A 837 -18.53 -12.52 -18.51
C VAL A 837 -18.39 -11.74 -17.21
N HIS A 838 -18.89 -12.30 -16.12
CA HIS A 838 -18.63 -11.76 -14.79
C HIS A 838 -17.25 -12.23 -14.32
N LEU A 839 -16.38 -11.29 -14.02
CA LEU A 839 -15.09 -11.51 -13.36
C LEU A 839 -15.27 -11.28 -11.86
N ASP A 840 -14.21 -10.88 -11.16
CA ASP A 840 -14.22 -10.55 -9.73
C ASP A 840 -15.10 -9.33 -9.38
N SER A 841 -14.54 -8.13 -9.37
CA SER A 841 -15.24 -6.87 -9.10
C SER A 841 -15.70 -6.17 -10.38
N VAL A 842 -15.64 -6.86 -11.53
CA VAL A 842 -15.88 -6.30 -12.86
C VAL A 842 -16.74 -7.22 -13.71
N THR A 843 -17.66 -6.65 -14.49
CA THR A 843 -18.37 -7.31 -15.57
C THR A 843 -17.74 -6.93 -16.90
N LYS A 844 -17.33 -7.92 -17.69
CA LYS A 844 -16.71 -7.74 -19.01
C LYS A 844 -17.72 -8.06 -20.10
N HIS A 845 -18.00 -7.12 -20.98
CA HIS A 845 -18.77 -7.29 -22.20
C HIS A 845 -17.84 -7.34 -23.42
N THR A 846 -18.02 -8.32 -24.29
CA THR A 846 -17.47 -8.29 -25.64
C THR A 846 -18.44 -7.53 -26.53
N ILE A 847 -17.99 -6.43 -27.12
CA ILE A 847 -18.82 -5.51 -27.90
C ILE A 847 -18.33 -5.36 -29.34
N GLU A 848 -19.24 -5.09 -30.28
CA GLU A 848 -18.93 -4.70 -31.65
C GLU A 848 -19.58 -3.35 -31.95
N PHE A 849 -18.83 -2.44 -32.60
CA PHE A 849 -19.38 -1.16 -33.07
C PHE A 849 -18.62 -0.62 -34.29
N GLN A 850 -19.24 0.33 -34.98
CA GLN A 850 -18.64 1.05 -36.11
C GLN A 850 -17.65 2.10 -35.60
N TRP A 851 -16.34 1.91 -35.82
CA TRP A 851 -15.29 2.83 -35.34
C TRP A 851 -14.66 3.71 -36.44
N THR A 852 -14.88 3.38 -37.71
CA THR A 852 -14.52 4.18 -38.89
C THR A 852 -15.68 4.18 -39.88
N PRO A 853 -15.74 5.06 -40.90
CA PRO A 853 -16.86 5.07 -41.85
C PRO A 853 -17.08 3.74 -42.60
N ASN A 854 -16.03 2.92 -42.73
CA ASN A 854 -16.06 1.73 -43.60
C ASN A 854 -15.88 0.41 -42.82
N GLU A 855 -15.52 0.45 -41.53
CA GLU A 855 -15.14 -0.73 -40.76
C GLU A 855 -15.80 -0.77 -39.38
N LYS A 856 -16.07 -1.98 -38.91
CA LYS A 856 -16.42 -2.27 -37.51
C LYS A 856 -15.20 -2.80 -36.76
N THR A 857 -15.27 -2.76 -35.44
CA THR A 857 -14.26 -3.36 -34.56
C THR A 857 -14.91 -4.14 -33.42
N THR A 858 -14.18 -5.13 -32.91
CA THR A 858 -14.48 -5.81 -31.65
C THR A 858 -13.69 -5.15 -30.53
N ALA A 859 -14.34 -4.92 -29.40
CA ALA A 859 -13.76 -4.29 -28.22
C ALA A 859 -14.26 -4.97 -26.94
N TYR A 860 -13.63 -4.64 -25.82
CA TYR A 860 -14.04 -5.10 -24.50
C TYR A 860 -14.47 -3.92 -23.64
N LEU A 861 -15.72 -3.91 -23.19
CA LEU A 861 -16.25 -2.95 -22.21
C LEU A 861 -16.24 -3.60 -20.83
N LEU A 862 -15.54 -3.00 -19.88
CA LEU A 862 -15.46 -3.46 -18.50
C LEU A 862 -16.20 -2.47 -17.61
N VAL A 863 -17.18 -2.96 -16.87
CA VAL A 863 -18.02 -2.17 -15.96
C VAL A 863 -17.79 -2.68 -14.53
N PRO A 864 -17.44 -1.82 -13.57
CA PRO A 864 -17.35 -2.21 -12.16
C PRO A 864 -18.69 -2.78 -11.65
N ASN A 865 -18.65 -3.83 -10.82
CA ASN A 865 -19.85 -4.50 -10.31
C ASN A 865 -20.58 -3.71 -9.21
N THR A 866 -20.06 -2.55 -8.81
CA THR A 866 -20.59 -1.69 -7.73
C THR A 866 -21.82 -0.86 -8.14
N VAL A 867 -22.43 -1.11 -9.31
CA VAL A 867 -23.41 -0.20 -9.93
C VAL A 867 -24.83 -0.79 -9.97
N GLU A 868 -25.73 -0.27 -9.12
CA GLU A 868 -27.20 -0.35 -9.33
C GLU A 868 -27.68 0.90 -10.12
N HIS A 869 -27.47 0.91 -11.44
CA HIS A 869 -28.07 1.80 -12.48
C HIS A 869 -27.66 3.30 -12.66
N ALA A 870 -27.58 3.68 -13.95
CA ALA A 870 -28.09 4.87 -14.69
C ALA A 870 -27.87 6.36 -14.30
N ASP A 871 -27.01 6.71 -13.36
CA ASP A 871 -26.83 8.12 -12.95
C ASP A 871 -25.51 8.81 -13.39
N HIS A 872 -24.96 8.52 -14.58
CA HIS A 872 -23.86 9.29 -15.23
C HIS A 872 -22.74 9.79 -14.27
N ASP A 873 -22.32 8.97 -13.31
CA ASP A 873 -21.44 9.42 -12.20
C ASP A 873 -20.06 8.74 -12.21
N LEU A 874 -19.85 7.72 -13.05
CA LEU A 874 -18.57 7.03 -13.06
C LEU A 874 -17.56 7.68 -14.01
N PRO A 875 -16.28 7.73 -13.62
CA PRO A 875 -15.22 8.11 -14.55
C PRO A 875 -14.99 6.95 -15.52
N ALA A 876 -14.46 7.27 -16.70
CA ALA A 876 -14.13 6.25 -17.68
C ALA A 876 -12.75 6.42 -18.29
N VAL A 877 -12.16 5.30 -18.74
CA VAL A 877 -10.88 5.33 -19.44
C VAL A 877 -10.92 4.45 -20.68
N LEU A 878 -10.56 5.05 -21.82
CA LEU A 878 -10.29 4.32 -23.06
C LEU A 878 -8.86 3.77 -23.04
N SER A 879 -8.71 2.46 -23.23
CA SER A 879 -7.41 1.81 -23.43
C SER A 879 -7.21 1.41 -24.89
N VAL A 880 -6.07 1.80 -25.47
CA VAL A 880 -5.75 1.55 -26.89
C VAL A 880 -4.48 0.72 -27.06
N TYR A 881 -4.54 -0.32 -27.89
CA TYR A 881 -3.43 -1.25 -28.15
C TYR A 881 -3.42 -1.80 -29.59
N TYR A 882 -2.42 -2.64 -29.91
CA TYR A 882 -2.39 -3.37 -31.19
C TYR A 882 -3.57 -4.35 -31.35
N GLU A 883 -4.06 -4.84 -30.23
CA GLU A 883 -5.23 -5.68 -30.05
C GLU A 883 -5.88 -5.28 -28.70
N PRO A 884 -7.19 -5.52 -28.49
CA PRO A 884 -7.87 -5.13 -27.24
C PRO A 884 -7.70 -6.11 -26.05
N GLU A 885 -7.30 -7.35 -26.29
CA GLU A 885 -7.03 -8.39 -25.27
C GLU A 885 -5.91 -8.02 -24.27
N THR A 886 -4.87 -7.31 -24.69
CA THR A 886 -3.73 -6.93 -23.83
C THR A 886 -4.20 -6.10 -22.64
N ALA A 887 -5.10 -5.13 -22.86
CA ALA A 887 -5.53 -4.23 -21.79
C ALA A 887 -6.43 -4.89 -20.76
N ILE A 888 -6.97 -6.09 -21.06
CA ILE A 888 -7.88 -6.83 -20.18
C ILE A 888 -7.20 -8.02 -19.49
N GLY A 889 -5.86 -8.08 -19.49
CA GLY A 889 -5.11 -9.11 -18.77
C GLY A 889 -4.76 -10.36 -19.58
N LEU A 890 -5.04 -10.39 -20.89
CA LEU A 890 -4.72 -11.53 -21.76
C LEU A 890 -3.40 -11.34 -22.54
N GLY A 891 -2.64 -10.29 -22.21
CA GLY A 891 -1.37 -9.95 -22.86
C GLY A 891 -0.15 -10.15 -21.95
N LYS A 892 0.88 -9.32 -22.15
CA LYS A 892 2.06 -9.29 -21.28
C LYS A 892 1.72 -8.65 -19.92
N PRO A 893 2.41 -9.04 -18.83
CA PRO A 893 2.21 -8.44 -17.51
C PRO A 893 2.32 -6.91 -17.53
N HIS A 894 1.58 -6.27 -16.62
CA HIS A 894 1.57 -4.81 -16.38
C HIS A 894 1.08 -3.96 -17.57
N ARG A 895 0.38 -4.55 -18.53
CA ARG A 895 -0.23 -3.84 -19.68
C ARG A 895 -1.75 -3.89 -19.66
N ASP A 896 -2.31 -4.48 -18.62
CA ASP A 896 -3.73 -4.70 -18.34
C ASP A 896 -4.43 -3.44 -17.79
N PHE A 897 -4.16 -2.29 -18.41
CA PHE A 897 -4.64 -0.99 -17.92
C PHE A 897 -6.16 -0.92 -17.77
N ALA A 898 -6.92 -1.46 -18.72
CA ALA A 898 -8.38 -1.42 -18.68
C ALA A 898 -8.91 -2.27 -17.51
N LEU A 899 -8.38 -3.47 -17.31
CA LEU A 899 -8.77 -4.33 -16.18
C LEU A 899 -8.43 -3.69 -14.83
N GLN A 900 -7.22 -3.15 -14.70
CA GLN A 900 -6.76 -2.55 -13.45
C GLN A 900 -7.52 -1.28 -13.08
N LEU A 901 -7.87 -0.44 -14.06
CA LEU A 901 -8.71 0.74 -13.85
C LEU A 901 -10.17 0.32 -13.59
N ALA A 902 -10.69 -0.72 -14.25
CA ALA A 902 -12.03 -1.22 -13.95
C ALA A 902 -12.17 -1.72 -12.51
N ARG A 903 -11.16 -2.43 -12.00
CA ARG A 903 -11.08 -2.84 -10.59
C ARG A 903 -10.99 -1.65 -9.61
N ARG A 904 -10.63 -0.46 -10.09
CA ARG A 904 -10.55 0.80 -9.33
C ARG A 904 -11.80 1.67 -9.49
N GLY A 905 -12.87 1.15 -10.09
CA GLY A 905 -14.15 1.87 -10.21
C GLY A 905 -14.33 2.68 -11.50
N PHE A 906 -13.44 2.54 -12.49
CA PHE A 906 -13.61 3.18 -13.79
C PHE A 906 -14.40 2.28 -14.75
N VAL A 907 -15.30 2.86 -15.55
CA VAL A 907 -15.79 2.16 -16.74
C VAL A 907 -14.70 2.20 -17.80
N THR A 908 -14.33 1.06 -18.38
CA THR A 908 -13.25 1.06 -19.39
C THR A 908 -13.67 0.40 -20.68
N VAL A 909 -13.18 0.92 -21.80
CA VAL A 909 -13.27 0.26 -23.10
C VAL A 909 -11.86 0.00 -23.58
N SER A 910 -11.57 -1.23 -24.01
CA SER A 910 -10.35 -1.55 -24.72
C SER A 910 -10.62 -1.76 -26.20
N ILE A 911 -9.91 -1.01 -27.05
CA ILE A 911 -9.92 -1.18 -28.50
C ILE A 911 -8.52 -1.48 -29.03
N GLY A 912 -8.44 -2.17 -30.17
CA GLY A 912 -7.19 -2.39 -30.87
C GLY A 912 -7.36 -2.70 -32.35
N THR A 913 -6.24 -2.79 -33.05
CA THR A 913 -6.17 -3.00 -34.51
C THR A 913 -5.91 -4.46 -34.87
N THR A 914 -6.62 -5.41 -34.26
CA THR A 914 -6.35 -6.86 -34.33
C THR A 914 -6.12 -7.36 -35.76
N GLU A 915 -7.02 -7.05 -36.69
CA GLU A 915 -6.91 -7.52 -38.08
C GLU A 915 -5.76 -6.84 -38.84
N ALA A 916 -5.54 -5.54 -38.63
CA ALA A 916 -4.40 -4.83 -39.22
C ALA A 916 -3.05 -5.32 -38.65
N THR A 917 -3.02 -5.67 -37.36
CA THR A 917 -1.85 -6.24 -36.69
C THR A 917 -1.54 -7.63 -37.26
N LYS A 918 -2.54 -8.50 -37.46
CA LYS A 918 -2.38 -9.79 -38.15
C LYS A 918 -1.86 -9.60 -39.58
N ALA A 919 -2.37 -8.60 -40.31
CA ALA A 919 -1.93 -8.25 -41.65
C ALA A 919 -0.58 -7.51 -41.71
N LYS A 920 0.02 -7.18 -40.55
CA LYS A 920 1.26 -6.37 -40.42
C LYS A 920 1.16 -4.97 -41.05
N THR A 921 -0.05 -4.43 -41.10
CA THR A 921 -0.33 -3.03 -41.47
C THR A 921 -0.54 -2.15 -40.24
N TYR A 922 -0.84 -2.73 -39.08
CA TYR A 922 -0.91 -2.14 -37.72
C TYR A 922 -1.90 -1.00 -37.48
N SER A 923 -2.28 -0.22 -38.49
CA SER A 923 -3.06 1.02 -38.34
C SER A 923 -4.30 1.04 -39.25
N LEU A 924 -5.02 2.15 -39.21
CA LEU A 924 -6.26 2.39 -39.96
C LEU A 924 -6.00 3.36 -41.10
N TYR A 925 -6.74 3.21 -42.19
CA TYR A 925 -6.52 3.95 -43.42
C TYR A 925 -7.84 4.44 -43.99
N HIS A 926 -7.89 5.71 -44.40
CA HIS A 926 -9.10 6.30 -44.97
C HIS A 926 -8.79 7.15 -46.22
N PRO A 927 -9.49 6.94 -47.35
CA PRO A 927 -10.54 5.92 -47.58
C PRO A 927 -10.03 4.47 -47.67
N SER A 928 -8.76 4.26 -48.02
CA SER A 928 -8.14 2.92 -48.10
C SER A 928 -6.63 2.99 -47.85
N ILE A 929 -5.99 1.82 -47.69
CA ILE A 929 -4.53 1.72 -47.52
C ILE A 929 -3.72 2.14 -48.76
N ASP A 930 -4.33 2.11 -49.94
CA ASP A 930 -3.64 2.44 -51.20
C ASP A 930 -3.69 3.94 -51.52
N ASP A 931 -4.67 4.66 -50.96
CA ASP A 931 -4.88 6.10 -51.16
C ASP A 931 -5.37 6.77 -49.86
N ALA A 932 -4.57 6.69 -48.80
CA ALA A 932 -4.95 7.26 -47.52
C ALA A 932 -4.82 8.80 -47.53
N SER A 933 -5.97 9.47 -47.47
CA SER A 933 -6.11 10.93 -47.37
C SER A 933 -5.88 11.47 -45.96
N VAL A 934 -5.99 10.61 -44.95
CA VAL A 934 -5.71 10.89 -43.54
C VAL A 934 -4.51 10.06 -43.11
N GLN A 935 -3.55 10.69 -42.42
CA GLN A 935 -2.40 9.99 -41.88
C GLN A 935 -2.85 8.88 -40.93
N PRO A 936 -2.29 7.66 -41.02
CA PRO A 936 -2.80 6.52 -40.26
C PRO A 936 -2.89 6.76 -38.75
N LEU A 937 -1.92 7.45 -38.14
CA LEU A 937 -1.97 7.78 -36.71
C LEU A 937 -3.09 8.78 -36.36
N SER A 938 -3.43 9.68 -37.28
CA SER A 938 -4.59 10.59 -37.14
C SER A 938 -5.91 9.83 -37.30
N MET A 939 -5.95 8.80 -38.17
CA MET A 939 -7.11 7.93 -38.31
C MET A 939 -7.34 7.04 -37.07
N LEU A 940 -6.26 6.62 -36.40
CA LEU A 940 -6.37 6.00 -35.08
C LEU A 940 -7.01 6.95 -34.06
N ALA A 941 -6.57 8.22 -34.01
CA ALA A 941 -7.19 9.23 -33.13
C ALA A 941 -8.70 9.45 -33.41
N TYR A 942 -9.12 9.37 -34.68
CA TYR A 942 -10.54 9.35 -35.05
C TYR A 942 -11.28 8.14 -34.45
N ALA A 943 -10.72 6.94 -34.57
CA ALA A 943 -11.32 5.72 -34.02
C ALA A 943 -11.43 5.78 -32.48
N ALA A 944 -10.40 6.31 -31.81
CA ALA A 944 -10.45 6.56 -30.36
C ALA A 944 -11.52 7.58 -29.98
N THR A 945 -11.73 8.63 -30.78
CA THR A 945 -12.81 9.61 -30.57
C THR A 945 -14.20 8.99 -30.72
N THR A 946 -14.35 7.98 -31.59
CA THR A 946 -15.59 7.21 -31.71
C THR A 946 -15.79 6.28 -30.52
N ALA A 947 -14.73 5.62 -30.04
CA ALA A 947 -14.80 4.81 -28.82
C ALA A 947 -15.04 5.64 -27.54
N TRP A 948 -14.58 6.89 -27.50
CA TRP A 948 -14.98 7.86 -26.48
C TRP A 948 -16.50 8.06 -26.48
N GLN A 949 -17.13 8.13 -27.67
CA GLN A 949 -18.59 8.28 -27.76
C GLN A 949 -19.30 7.05 -27.22
N VAL A 950 -18.79 5.84 -27.50
CA VAL A 950 -19.28 4.59 -26.90
C VAL A 950 -19.28 4.65 -25.37
N LEU A 951 -18.22 5.18 -24.76
CA LEU A 951 -18.15 5.39 -23.31
C LEU A 951 -19.14 6.48 -22.85
N ALA A 952 -19.19 7.61 -23.53
CA ALA A 952 -20.04 8.74 -23.18
C ALA A 952 -21.55 8.43 -23.28
N ASP A 953 -21.95 7.50 -24.16
CA ASP A 953 -23.33 7.06 -24.33
C ASP A 953 -23.76 6.01 -23.27
N ARG A 954 -22.83 5.56 -22.41
CA ARG A 954 -23.16 4.65 -21.30
C ARG A 954 -23.92 5.41 -20.21
N PRO A 955 -25.05 4.88 -19.72
CA PRO A 955 -25.84 5.56 -18.69
C PRO A 955 -25.11 5.66 -17.34
N GLU A 956 -24.09 4.84 -17.11
CA GLU A 956 -23.24 4.89 -15.91
C GLU A 956 -22.06 5.90 -15.98
N VAL A 957 -21.71 6.46 -17.15
CA VAL A 957 -20.48 7.26 -17.34
C VAL A 957 -20.75 8.76 -17.36
N ASP A 958 -19.93 9.55 -16.64
CA ASP A 958 -19.85 11.01 -16.81
C ASP A 958 -19.00 11.34 -18.06
N PRO A 959 -19.59 11.94 -19.13
CA PRO A 959 -18.86 12.27 -20.34
C PRO A 959 -17.75 13.31 -20.12
N ASN A 960 -17.76 14.07 -19.04
CA ASN A 960 -16.70 15.03 -18.71
C ASN A 960 -15.50 14.38 -18.01
N ARG A 961 -15.59 13.10 -17.64
CA ARG A 961 -14.58 12.38 -16.86
C ARG A 961 -14.04 11.16 -17.62
N ILE A 962 -13.74 11.34 -18.91
CA ILE A 962 -13.21 10.29 -19.78
C ILE A 962 -11.74 10.54 -20.12
N GLY A 963 -10.85 9.65 -19.68
CA GLY A 963 -9.43 9.65 -20.01
C GLY A 963 -9.05 8.68 -21.14
N VAL A 964 -7.78 8.73 -21.58
CA VAL A 964 -7.22 7.75 -22.53
C VAL A 964 -5.82 7.30 -22.13
N VAL A 965 -5.54 6.01 -22.31
CA VAL A 965 -4.26 5.38 -21.97
C VAL A 965 -3.80 4.39 -23.04
N GLY A 966 -2.49 4.27 -23.21
CA GLY A 966 -1.89 3.18 -23.97
C GLY A 966 -0.38 3.10 -23.78
N HIS A 967 0.21 2.00 -24.24
CA HIS A 967 1.66 1.75 -24.15
C HIS A 967 2.30 1.56 -25.53
N SER A 968 3.49 2.15 -25.75
CA SER A 968 4.26 2.06 -27.00
C SER A 968 3.45 2.54 -28.21
N PHE A 969 3.08 1.68 -29.16
CA PHE A 969 2.10 2.00 -30.22
C PHE A 969 0.79 2.54 -29.66
N GLY A 970 0.25 1.90 -28.61
CA GLY A 970 -0.93 2.38 -27.91
C GLY A 970 -0.69 3.74 -27.25
N GLY A 971 0.52 4.00 -26.78
CA GLY A 971 0.89 5.31 -26.23
C GLY A 971 0.88 6.40 -27.30
N LYS A 972 1.41 6.12 -28.48
CA LYS A 972 1.37 7.04 -29.64
C LYS A 972 -0.06 7.35 -30.03
N TRP A 973 -0.91 6.31 -30.05
CA TRP A 973 -2.33 6.43 -30.32
C TRP A 973 -3.04 7.27 -29.25
N ALA A 974 -2.86 6.96 -27.96
CA ALA A 974 -3.45 7.70 -26.85
C ALA A 974 -3.06 9.18 -26.85
N MET A 975 -1.77 9.47 -27.11
CA MET A 975 -1.27 10.84 -27.25
C MET A 975 -1.94 11.59 -28.39
N PHE A 976 -1.99 11.02 -29.60
CA PHE A 976 -2.66 11.66 -30.73
C PHE A 976 -4.17 11.82 -30.51
N ALA A 977 -4.82 10.82 -29.89
CA ALA A 977 -6.24 10.90 -29.54
C ALA A 977 -6.52 12.06 -28.58
N ALA A 978 -5.76 12.15 -27.48
CA ALA A 978 -5.93 13.21 -26.48
C ALA A 978 -5.59 14.59 -27.05
N CYS A 979 -4.52 14.72 -27.85
CA CYS A 979 -4.08 16.01 -28.40
C CYS A 979 -5.00 16.53 -29.52
N LEU A 980 -5.51 15.65 -30.38
CA LEU A 980 -6.35 16.03 -31.53
C LEU A 980 -7.84 16.15 -31.19
N SER A 981 -8.30 15.49 -30.13
CA SER A 981 -9.69 15.53 -29.66
C SER A 981 -9.79 16.20 -28.29
N GLU A 982 -10.62 17.23 -28.20
CA GLU A 982 -10.89 17.96 -26.95
C GLU A 982 -11.80 17.20 -25.99
N ARG A 983 -12.36 16.08 -26.42
CA ARG A 983 -13.33 15.30 -25.65
C ARG A 983 -12.72 14.54 -24.48
N PHE A 984 -11.45 14.16 -24.57
CA PHE A 984 -10.77 13.50 -23.46
C PHE A 984 -10.41 14.52 -22.38
N ALA A 985 -10.74 14.22 -21.12
CA ALA A 985 -10.45 15.07 -19.97
C ALA A 985 -8.96 15.06 -19.60
N CYS A 986 -8.28 13.93 -19.76
CA CYS A 986 -6.85 13.76 -19.51
C CYS A 986 -6.27 12.60 -20.34
N GLY A 987 -4.94 12.45 -20.35
CA GLY A 987 -4.28 11.33 -21.03
C GLY A 987 -3.02 10.84 -20.31
N ALA A 988 -2.81 9.52 -20.28
CA ALA A 988 -1.57 8.92 -19.79
C ALA A 988 -0.87 8.15 -20.91
N TRP A 989 0.37 8.52 -21.22
CA TRP A 989 1.11 8.01 -22.37
C TRP A 989 2.29 7.19 -21.87
N SER A 990 2.22 5.86 -22.01
CA SER A 990 3.29 4.96 -21.55
C SER A 990 4.32 4.69 -22.66
N ASP A 991 5.48 5.32 -22.53
CA ASP A 991 6.66 5.23 -23.41
C ASP A 991 6.37 5.29 -24.94
N PRO A 992 5.58 6.26 -25.44
CA PRO A 992 5.31 6.41 -26.87
C PRO A 992 6.49 6.94 -27.70
N GLY A 993 7.50 7.55 -27.09
CA GLY A 993 8.39 8.48 -27.79
C GLY A 993 7.66 9.80 -28.02
N ILE A 994 7.68 10.72 -27.08
CA ILE A 994 6.92 11.97 -27.12
C ILE A 994 7.55 13.06 -28.01
N VAL A 995 8.69 12.78 -28.63
CA VAL A 995 9.32 13.67 -29.62
C VAL A 995 9.91 12.85 -30.76
N PHE A 996 10.22 13.48 -31.88
CA PHE A 996 10.96 12.84 -32.95
C PHE A 996 12.42 12.63 -32.55
N ASP A 997 12.93 11.42 -32.77
CA ASP A 997 14.30 11.04 -32.43
C ASP A 997 14.73 9.88 -33.34
N GLU A 998 15.40 10.21 -34.43
CA GLU A 998 15.83 9.24 -35.45
C GLU A 998 16.93 8.29 -34.97
N SER A 999 17.55 8.60 -33.82
CA SER A 999 18.56 7.73 -33.20
C SER A 999 17.94 6.58 -32.40
N MET A 1000 16.63 6.66 -32.09
CA MET A 1000 15.95 5.71 -31.20
C MET A 1000 14.91 4.88 -31.95
N SER A 1001 15.15 3.58 -32.05
CA SER A 1001 14.25 2.65 -32.77
C SER A 1001 12.86 2.51 -32.14
N GLY A 1002 12.70 2.84 -30.85
CA GLY A 1002 11.42 2.86 -30.15
C GLY A 1002 10.48 4.01 -30.54
N VAL A 1003 11.03 5.09 -31.10
CA VAL A 1003 10.28 6.31 -31.46
C VAL A 1003 9.57 6.15 -32.81
N ASN A 1004 10.30 5.75 -33.86
CA ASN A 1004 9.81 5.19 -35.13
C ASN A 1004 8.56 5.79 -35.84
N TYR A 1005 8.23 7.08 -35.67
CA TYR A 1005 7.10 7.73 -36.35
C TYR A 1005 7.21 7.78 -37.88
N TRP A 1006 8.41 7.54 -38.43
CA TRP A 1006 8.66 7.43 -39.87
C TRP A 1006 8.14 6.13 -40.48
N GLU A 1007 7.60 5.20 -39.70
CA GLU A 1007 7.02 3.99 -40.26
C GLU A 1007 5.67 4.27 -40.96
N PRO A 1008 5.31 3.52 -42.04
CA PRO A 1008 4.16 3.82 -42.89
C PRO A 1008 2.79 3.79 -42.22
N TRP A 1009 2.67 3.16 -41.05
CA TRP A 1009 1.45 3.07 -40.25
C TRP A 1009 1.35 4.18 -39.18
N TYR A 1010 2.26 5.16 -39.21
CA TYR A 1010 2.22 6.37 -38.37
C TYR A 1010 2.15 7.65 -39.21
N LEU A 1011 3.29 8.35 -39.36
CA LEU A 1011 3.45 9.59 -40.15
C LEU A 1011 4.28 9.36 -41.43
N GLY A 1012 4.78 8.12 -41.63
CA GLY A 1012 5.59 7.74 -42.77
C GLY A 1012 4.80 7.24 -43.99
N TYR A 1013 3.48 7.45 -44.01
CA TYR A 1013 2.60 6.82 -44.97
C TYR A 1013 2.96 7.20 -46.42
N HIS A 1014 3.04 6.18 -47.26
CA HIS A 1014 3.13 6.27 -48.71
C HIS A 1014 2.54 4.98 -49.32
N PRO A 1015 2.06 5.02 -50.57
CA PRO A 1015 1.60 3.81 -51.25
C PRO A 1015 2.67 2.72 -51.28
N LYS A 1016 2.25 1.46 -51.25
CA LYS A 1016 3.16 0.30 -51.31
C LYS A 1016 3.98 0.32 -52.61
N PRO A 1017 5.22 -0.23 -52.63
CA PRO A 1017 5.86 -1.00 -51.56
C PRO A 1017 6.45 -0.13 -50.44
N TRP A 1018 6.32 -0.61 -49.22
CA TRP A 1018 6.83 0.06 -48.03
C TRP A 1018 8.32 -0.23 -47.78
N ARG A 1019 8.96 0.73 -47.09
CA ARG A 1019 10.32 0.60 -46.57
C ARG A 1019 10.47 -0.61 -45.64
N LYS A 1020 11.70 -1.09 -45.44
CA LYS A 1020 11.96 -2.10 -44.40
C LYS A 1020 11.84 -1.44 -43.03
N ARG A 1021 11.22 -2.12 -42.06
CA ARG A 1021 11.13 -1.62 -40.68
C ARG A 1021 12.53 -1.43 -40.09
N GLY A 1022 12.75 -0.32 -39.39
CA GLY A 1022 14.02 -0.01 -38.74
C GLY A 1022 14.42 1.45 -38.87
N LEU A 1023 15.63 1.77 -38.39
CA LEU A 1023 16.19 3.12 -38.42
C LEU A 1023 16.28 3.67 -39.85
N ILE A 1024 16.30 5.00 -39.95
CA ILE A 1024 16.46 5.72 -41.21
C ILE A 1024 17.93 5.64 -41.62
N THR A 1025 18.18 5.20 -42.84
CA THR A 1025 19.52 5.19 -43.45
C THR A 1025 19.41 5.68 -44.90
N GLN A 1026 20.55 5.95 -45.53
CA GLN A 1026 20.57 6.30 -46.97
C GLN A 1026 19.90 5.22 -47.83
N ASP A 1027 20.08 3.94 -47.50
CA ASP A 1027 19.51 2.79 -48.22
C ASP A 1027 18.06 2.46 -47.80
N ASN A 1028 17.57 3.02 -46.70
CA ASN A 1028 16.23 2.78 -46.17
C ASN A 1028 15.58 4.09 -45.68
N PRO A 1029 15.37 5.08 -46.57
CA PRO A 1029 14.94 6.42 -46.19
C PRO A 1029 13.52 6.45 -45.61
N ALA A 1030 13.22 7.45 -44.79
CA ALA A 1030 11.85 7.79 -44.43
C ALA A 1030 11.10 8.35 -45.65
N ARG A 1031 9.78 8.20 -45.66
CA ARG A 1031 8.87 8.65 -46.73
C ARG A 1031 7.62 9.26 -46.11
N GLY A 1032 6.73 9.81 -46.93
CA GLY A 1032 5.45 10.34 -46.46
C GLY A 1032 5.56 11.71 -45.80
N LEU A 1033 4.73 11.95 -44.78
CA LEU A 1033 4.66 13.23 -44.08
C LEU A 1033 5.87 13.47 -43.18
N TYR A 1034 6.37 12.44 -42.49
CA TYR A 1034 7.45 12.53 -41.52
C TYR A 1034 8.68 13.35 -41.98
N PRO A 1035 9.33 13.07 -43.14
CA PRO A 1035 10.49 13.84 -43.58
C PRO A 1035 10.17 15.32 -43.86
N ARG A 1036 8.91 15.64 -44.21
CA ARG A 1036 8.49 17.04 -44.39
C ARG A 1036 8.39 17.77 -43.05
N LEU A 1037 7.89 17.09 -42.00
CA LEU A 1037 7.82 17.66 -40.65
C LEU A 1037 9.22 17.99 -40.13
N ILE A 1038 10.16 17.06 -40.25
CA ILE A 1038 11.56 17.26 -39.86
C ILE A 1038 12.19 18.43 -40.63
N ALA A 1039 12.03 18.46 -41.97
CA ALA A 1039 12.58 19.52 -42.80
C ALA A 1039 12.00 20.91 -42.49
N GLN A 1040 10.78 20.97 -41.94
CA GLN A 1040 10.09 22.20 -41.55
C GLN A 1040 10.29 22.57 -40.08
N GLY A 1041 11.04 21.77 -39.32
CA GLY A 1041 11.29 22.00 -37.89
C GLY A 1041 10.07 21.77 -36.99
N HIS A 1042 9.14 20.92 -37.41
CA HIS A 1042 7.99 20.50 -36.60
C HIS A 1042 8.33 19.26 -35.76
N ASP A 1043 7.83 19.25 -34.53
CA ASP A 1043 7.94 18.12 -33.60
C ASP A 1043 6.64 18.01 -32.75
N LEU A 1044 6.50 16.90 -32.02
CA LEU A 1044 5.32 16.48 -31.29
C LEU A 1044 5.02 17.33 -30.05
N HIS A 1045 5.99 18.11 -29.55
CA HIS A 1045 5.75 19.07 -28.45
C HIS A 1045 4.69 20.12 -28.79
N GLU A 1046 4.51 20.42 -30.08
CA GLU A 1046 3.41 21.25 -30.56
C GLU A 1046 2.03 20.60 -30.34
N LEU A 1047 1.94 19.27 -30.47
CA LEU A 1047 0.72 18.52 -30.16
C LEU A 1047 0.49 18.45 -28.65
N HIS A 1048 1.53 18.25 -27.84
CA HIS A 1048 1.40 18.26 -26.37
C HIS A 1048 0.76 19.56 -25.88
N ALA A 1049 1.15 20.70 -26.46
CA ALA A 1049 0.60 22.00 -26.10
C ALA A 1049 -0.92 22.06 -26.30
N LEU A 1050 -1.51 21.30 -27.25
CA LEU A 1050 -2.96 21.24 -27.47
C LEU A 1050 -3.74 20.59 -26.31
N MET A 1051 -3.05 19.91 -25.39
CA MET A 1051 -3.65 19.43 -24.14
C MET A 1051 -4.05 20.59 -23.25
N ALA A 1052 -3.24 21.64 -23.14
CA ALA A 1052 -3.43 22.70 -22.14
C ALA A 1052 -4.83 23.36 -22.20
N PRO A 1053 -5.57 23.41 -21.07
CA PRO A 1053 -5.12 23.13 -19.69
C PRO A 1053 -5.36 21.68 -19.20
N ARG A 1054 -5.78 20.76 -20.06
CA ARG A 1054 -6.04 19.35 -19.69
C ARG A 1054 -4.74 18.65 -19.26
N PRO A 1055 -4.76 17.89 -18.16
CA PRO A 1055 -3.57 17.24 -17.64
C PRO A 1055 -3.16 16.02 -18.48
N PHE A 1056 -1.85 15.75 -18.52
CA PHE A 1056 -1.31 14.50 -19.04
C PHE A 1056 -0.08 14.01 -18.27
N LEU A 1057 0.10 12.69 -18.27
CA LEU A 1057 1.25 11.99 -17.69
C LEU A 1057 2.04 11.29 -18.78
N VAL A 1058 3.35 11.48 -18.80
CA VAL A 1058 4.29 10.64 -19.54
C VAL A 1058 4.87 9.59 -18.60
N SER A 1059 4.43 8.35 -18.75
CA SER A 1059 5.04 7.21 -18.06
C SER A 1059 6.26 6.75 -18.87
N GLY A 1060 7.36 7.48 -18.72
CA GLY A 1060 8.53 7.40 -19.60
C GLY A 1060 9.43 6.21 -19.31
N GLY A 1061 9.86 5.53 -20.39
CA GLY A 1061 10.81 4.43 -20.38
C GLY A 1061 11.96 4.69 -21.35
N SER A 1062 12.42 3.64 -22.02
CA SER A 1062 13.54 3.73 -22.97
C SER A 1062 13.30 4.64 -24.18
N ALA A 1063 12.05 4.90 -24.60
CA ALA A 1063 11.75 5.83 -25.71
C ALA A 1063 11.61 7.28 -25.21
N ASP A 1064 11.23 7.43 -23.95
CA ASP A 1064 11.02 8.70 -23.23
C ASP A 1064 11.94 8.84 -22.01
N PRO A 1065 13.26 8.96 -22.23
CA PRO A 1065 14.22 9.21 -21.16
C PRO A 1065 14.01 10.58 -20.53
N ILE A 1066 14.57 10.79 -19.33
CA ILE A 1066 14.33 12.01 -18.54
C ILE A 1066 14.62 13.34 -19.26
N ARG A 1067 15.55 13.35 -20.22
CA ARG A 1067 15.83 14.51 -21.08
C ARG A 1067 14.60 15.02 -21.87
N ARG A 1068 13.51 14.25 -21.98
CA ARG A 1068 12.27 14.70 -22.61
C ARG A 1068 11.58 15.85 -21.85
N TRP A 1069 12.00 16.14 -20.62
CA TRP A 1069 11.62 17.38 -19.93
C TRP A 1069 11.91 18.63 -20.76
N THR A 1070 12.98 18.65 -21.57
CA THR A 1070 13.29 19.76 -22.49
C THR A 1070 12.13 20.11 -23.43
N ALA A 1071 11.40 19.10 -23.92
CA ALA A 1071 10.21 19.29 -24.74
C ALA A 1071 8.95 19.56 -23.89
N LEU A 1072 8.80 18.86 -22.76
CA LEU A 1072 7.66 19.03 -21.86
C LEU A 1072 7.59 20.43 -21.23
N ASN A 1073 8.72 21.07 -20.99
CA ASN A 1073 8.81 22.44 -20.46
C ASN A 1073 8.07 23.46 -21.34
N HIS A 1074 7.91 23.20 -22.63
CA HIS A 1074 7.05 24.04 -23.49
C HIS A 1074 5.58 23.94 -23.11
N SER A 1075 5.10 22.74 -22.74
CA SER A 1075 3.73 22.55 -22.24
C SER A 1075 3.59 23.06 -20.81
N VAL A 1076 4.62 22.95 -19.97
CA VAL A 1076 4.67 23.59 -18.64
C VAL A 1076 4.52 25.10 -18.79
N ALA A 1077 5.28 25.74 -19.69
CA ALA A 1077 5.19 27.18 -19.92
C ALA A 1077 3.81 27.63 -20.40
N VAL A 1078 3.14 26.85 -21.26
CA VAL A 1078 1.75 27.12 -21.67
C VAL A 1078 0.79 27.00 -20.48
N ASN A 1079 0.91 25.95 -19.67
CA ASN A 1079 0.03 25.78 -18.50
C ASN A 1079 0.29 26.85 -17.43
N ALA A 1080 1.53 27.26 -17.21
CA ALA A 1080 1.88 28.34 -16.31
C ALA A 1080 1.23 29.67 -16.75
N LEU A 1081 1.21 29.96 -18.06
CA LEU A 1081 0.47 31.10 -18.61
C LEU A 1081 -1.04 31.03 -18.30
N LEU A 1082 -1.60 29.83 -18.24
CA LEU A 1082 -3.00 29.56 -17.92
C LEU A 1082 -3.27 29.46 -16.41
N GLY A 1083 -2.25 29.59 -15.56
CA GLY A 1083 -2.38 29.54 -14.10
C GLY A 1083 -2.38 28.12 -13.51
N HIS A 1084 -1.75 27.15 -14.18
CA HIS A 1084 -1.62 25.78 -13.69
C HIS A 1084 -0.16 25.30 -13.68
N ASP A 1085 0.24 24.59 -12.63
CA ASP A 1085 1.56 23.99 -12.43
C ASP A 1085 1.52 22.46 -12.28
N ASP A 1086 0.32 21.86 -12.31
CA ASP A 1086 0.09 20.44 -12.01
C ASP A 1086 -0.42 19.61 -13.21
N ARG A 1087 -0.27 20.14 -14.44
CA ARG A 1087 -0.86 19.55 -15.66
C ARG A 1087 0.07 18.67 -16.48
N VAL A 1088 1.37 18.76 -16.28
CA VAL A 1088 2.37 18.02 -17.05
C VAL A 1088 3.20 17.20 -16.07
N ALA A 1089 3.06 15.88 -16.11
CA ALA A 1089 3.78 14.97 -15.22
C ALA A 1089 4.67 13.99 -15.99
N MET A 1090 5.78 13.57 -15.39
CA MET A 1090 6.64 12.53 -15.96
C MET A 1090 7.26 11.65 -14.87
N THR A 1091 7.07 10.33 -15.01
CA THR A 1091 7.86 9.30 -14.30
C THR A 1091 8.91 8.72 -15.24
N ASN A 1092 9.98 8.14 -14.70
CA ASN A 1092 11.05 7.54 -15.51
C ASN A 1092 11.38 6.11 -15.04
N ARG A 1093 11.61 5.23 -16.01
CA ARG A 1093 12.20 3.90 -15.82
C ARG A 1093 13.21 3.62 -16.92
N ALA A 1094 14.11 2.66 -16.69
CA ALA A 1094 15.13 2.29 -17.66
C ALA A 1094 14.54 1.62 -18.91
N ASP A 1095 13.63 0.67 -18.70
CA ASP A 1095 13.22 -0.28 -19.72
C ASP A 1095 11.94 0.16 -20.45
N HIS A 1096 11.74 -0.36 -21.66
CA HIS A 1096 10.56 -0.04 -22.47
C HIS A 1096 9.27 -0.49 -21.79
N SER A 1097 9.23 -1.71 -21.23
CA SER A 1097 7.99 -2.26 -20.66
C SER A 1097 7.61 -1.55 -19.36
N PRO A 1098 6.32 -1.27 -19.11
CA PRO A 1098 5.85 -0.82 -17.81
C PRO A 1098 6.02 -1.92 -16.76
N ASN A 1099 6.03 -1.50 -15.50
CA ASN A 1099 6.03 -2.35 -14.32
C ASN A 1099 5.05 -1.81 -13.27
N GLU A 1100 4.90 -2.54 -12.17
CA GLU A 1100 3.99 -2.21 -11.07
C GLU A 1100 4.16 -0.77 -10.55
N ASP A 1101 5.40 -0.34 -10.26
CA ASP A 1101 5.67 1.02 -9.78
C ASP A 1101 5.24 2.10 -10.78
N SER A 1102 5.62 1.96 -12.06
CA SER A 1102 5.23 2.94 -13.09
C SER A 1102 3.72 3.00 -13.30
N ASN A 1103 3.02 1.88 -13.10
CA ASN A 1103 1.57 1.79 -13.24
C ASN A 1103 0.84 2.39 -12.03
N SER A 1104 1.40 2.28 -10.82
CA SER A 1104 0.81 2.89 -9.62
C SER A 1104 0.58 4.40 -9.78
N VAL A 1105 1.57 5.13 -10.31
CA VAL A 1105 1.46 6.57 -10.61
C VAL A 1105 0.50 6.83 -11.77
N LEU A 1106 0.48 5.95 -12.77
CA LEU A 1106 -0.45 6.07 -13.89
C LEU A 1106 -1.91 5.94 -13.45
N TYR A 1107 -2.22 5.01 -12.56
CA TYR A 1107 -3.58 4.86 -12.04
C TYR A 1107 -3.95 6.03 -11.12
N ALA A 1108 -3.08 6.41 -10.19
CA ALA A 1108 -3.28 7.55 -9.31
C ALA A 1108 -3.47 8.88 -10.08
N PHE A 1109 -2.86 9.00 -11.27
CA PHE A 1109 -3.09 10.13 -12.16
C PHE A 1109 -4.54 10.20 -12.66
N PHE A 1110 -5.14 9.06 -13.02
CA PHE A 1110 -6.56 9.01 -13.40
C PHE A 1110 -7.45 9.24 -12.19
N ASP A 1111 -7.15 8.65 -11.03
CA ASP A 1111 -7.89 8.86 -9.78
C ASP A 1111 -7.98 10.35 -9.45
N LYS A 1112 -6.84 11.07 -9.48
CA LYS A 1112 -6.81 12.51 -9.21
C LYS A 1112 -7.58 13.32 -10.26
N HIS A 1113 -7.32 13.10 -11.54
CA HIS A 1113 -7.78 14.00 -12.60
C HIS A 1113 -9.16 13.67 -13.17
N LEU A 1114 -9.72 12.52 -12.81
CA LEU A 1114 -11.10 12.13 -13.14
C LEU A 1114 -11.99 11.98 -11.90
N ALA A 1115 -11.50 12.40 -10.72
CA ALA A 1115 -12.32 12.55 -9.53
C ALA A 1115 -13.50 13.50 -9.80
N PRO A 1116 -14.65 13.34 -9.10
CA PRO A 1116 -15.73 14.31 -9.14
C PRO A 1116 -15.19 15.71 -8.79
N ALA A 1117 -15.62 16.73 -9.52
CA ALA A 1117 -15.29 18.10 -9.14
C ALA A 1117 -15.92 18.38 -7.76
N ASP A 1118 -15.12 18.82 -6.79
CA ASP A 1118 -15.64 19.29 -5.50
C ASP A 1118 -16.74 20.33 -5.76
N VAL A 1119 -17.99 20.01 -5.42
CA VAL A 1119 -19.14 20.93 -5.50
C VAL A 1119 -19.12 21.94 -4.34
N SER A 1120 -17.98 22.11 -3.67
CA SER A 1120 -17.76 23.18 -2.68
C SER A 1120 -17.01 24.35 -3.31
N LEU A 1121 -17.80 25.28 -3.87
CA LEU A 1121 -17.45 26.70 -3.91
C LEU A 1121 -17.94 27.38 -2.62
#